data_AF-A0A6P8KPN3-F1
#
_entry.id   AF-A0A6P8KPN3-F1
#
_cell.length_a   1.000
_cell.length_b   1.000
_cell.length_c   1.000
_cell.angle_alpha   90.00
_cell.angle_beta   90.00
_cell.angle_gamma   90.00
#
_symmetry.space_group_name_H-M   'P 1'
#
loop_
_entity.id
_entity.type
_entity.pdbx_description
1 polymer ?
#
loop_
_entity_poly.entity_id
_entity_poly.type
_entity_poly.pdbx_seq_one_letter_code
_entity_poly.pdbx_strand_id
1 'polypeptide(L)'
;MDKDAALYEGNVLFRNQPSYKVFNKSFEHVDDALYTLLNEVEPDVLRMELQETGDVFKSFNRNTALRDPRNNEVPAKPIRDHTIASSLYSFPNPLEQYSELNLKQQAACMRVLLAWQRSQPVDEQDFVVWKATEKKRCNEQQRVQKYIHDYELGRKEVIYAPMKSLVAVYRKWYELGVKKLQQTHPNDSYMTFSGLPQLPQCKSLNSQTASIEQVELERYAGRVRLWPEVEVRHEALRTLRLRLDRYVTRESREPVQLLREEDKELELEAGNVFVLPLDSLLMLLTTGSYIDLPTEMFVSLRESPNSKHKCMEFQKPFPARNCGWHTNSLILKLAYGAYISQPGQAKWLDFNINGEVKEVPDESPCDKSSIDLQMVYKPRAIDQQSSDIVDGNCNSALVSWTLRSKGEGDECSDFQIFSTLSIPAVKDSNGKEPLGCHFIKLENKPDCGCEIMSKYELISAWVQLKLLRAEMGHCTRISLRDFEPMLEEKLTLMSLEQQLHDYYNTSMPQLLSNLCEFLKLLDTVPAGDYLLRYSPKYKDKFLLCIVTKEATPQSFQLHQLLTESTPSDQAFLTQSSYLPISPTLCGHLHEELQLLPCAFTAKANGRSVQRRKVVATIPEPSRQAPVRRQPLKKWSETQTREFRRRCKADQKKRARARKVAAANEEKIELDKIMTL
;
A
#
# COMPACT_ATOMS: atom_id res chain seq x y z
N MET A 1 -5.34 55.31 -28.04
CA MET A 1 -5.23 55.86 -26.68
C MET A 1 -6.17 55.09 -25.78
N ASP A 2 -5.90 53.81 -25.53
CA ASP A 2 -4.67 53.13 -25.08
C ASP A 2 -4.64 53.13 -23.56
N LYS A 3 -5.02 51.98 -23.02
CA LYS A 3 -4.18 51.34 -22.03
C LYS A 3 -3.97 49.92 -22.53
N ASP A 4 -2.73 49.69 -22.92
CA ASP A 4 -2.19 48.50 -23.55
C ASP A 4 -2.38 47.24 -22.68
N ALA A 5 -2.27 46.09 -23.33
CA ALA A 5 -2.10 44.82 -22.66
C ALA A 5 -0.86 44.90 -21.76
N ALA A 6 -0.94 44.29 -20.57
CA ALA A 6 0.23 44.12 -19.73
C ALA A 6 1.32 43.42 -20.57
N LEU A 7 2.35 44.18 -20.92
CA LEU A 7 3.53 43.66 -21.58
C LEU A 7 4.15 42.62 -20.64
N TYR A 8 4.74 41.59 -21.23
CA TYR A 8 5.50 40.58 -20.51
C TYR A 8 6.49 41.26 -19.53
N GLU A 9 6.34 41.02 -18.23
CA GLU A 9 7.15 41.68 -17.18
C GLU A 9 8.46 40.94 -16.88
N GLY A 10 8.72 39.78 -17.51
CA GLY A 10 9.99 39.07 -17.40
C GLY A 10 11.14 39.77 -18.12
N ASN A 11 12.23 39.04 -18.34
CA ASN A 11 13.50 39.57 -18.83
C ASN A 11 13.34 40.28 -20.18
N VAL A 12 14.05 41.41 -20.30
CA VAL A 12 13.89 42.39 -21.37
C VAL A 12 14.16 41.79 -22.74
N LEU A 13 15.01 40.76 -22.81
CA LEU A 13 15.32 39.99 -24.02
C LEU A 13 14.08 39.38 -24.70
N PHE A 14 13.05 39.00 -23.95
CA PHE A 14 11.87 38.31 -24.47
C PHE A 14 10.68 39.22 -24.80
N ARG A 15 10.75 40.52 -24.46
CA ARG A 15 9.60 41.44 -24.60
C ARG A 15 9.26 41.84 -26.04
N ASN A 16 10.22 41.71 -26.95
CA ASN A 16 10.10 42.19 -28.34
C ASN A 16 10.25 41.08 -29.40
N GLN A 17 10.37 39.81 -29.01
CA GLN A 17 10.45 38.73 -29.98
C GLN A 17 9.06 38.37 -30.52
N PRO A 18 8.88 38.24 -31.85
CA PRO A 18 7.60 37.86 -32.45
C PRO A 18 7.20 36.47 -31.96
N SER A 19 5.97 36.33 -31.46
CA SER A 19 5.46 35.03 -31.01
C SER A 19 5.50 34.05 -32.17
N TYR A 20 6.29 32.98 -32.05
CA TYR A 20 6.36 31.87 -33.01
C TYR A 20 5.03 31.09 -33.01
N LYS A 21 3.96 31.67 -33.55
CA LYS A 21 2.64 31.02 -33.66
C LYS A 21 2.52 30.06 -34.85
N VAL A 22 3.57 29.95 -35.67
CA VAL A 22 3.56 29.09 -36.88
C VAL A 22 4.03 27.66 -36.57
N PHE A 23 4.76 27.44 -35.47
CA PHE A 23 5.16 26.11 -35.00
C PHE A 23 4.73 25.95 -33.54
N ASN A 24 3.54 25.38 -33.31
CA ASN A 24 2.96 25.09 -31.98
C ASN A 24 3.89 24.26 -31.07
N LYS A 25 4.91 24.89 -30.48
CA LYS A 25 5.68 24.35 -29.37
C LYS A 25 5.65 25.39 -28.25
N SER A 26 5.11 25.00 -27.10
CA SER A 26 5.22 25.75 -25.86
C SER A 26 6.66 25.67 -25.33
N PHE A 27 7.10 26.70 -24.60
CA PHE A 27 8.44 26.87 -24.02
C PHE A 27 8.78 25.86 -22.91
N GLU A 28 8.32 24.62 -23.00
CA GLU A 28 8.19 23.74 -21.83
C GLU A 28 9.45 22.93 -21.51
N HIS A 29 10.47 22.92 -22.38
CA HIS A 29 11.69 22.14 -22.13
C HIS A 29 12.96 23.00 -22.04
N VAL A 30 13.64 22.81 -20.92
CA VAL A 30 14.87 23.48 -20.48
C VAL A 30 16.04 23.34 -21.48
N ASP A 31 15.98 22.31 -22.33
CA ASP A 31 17.03 21.94 -23.27
C ASP A 31 16.59 22.05 -24.75
N ASP A 32 15.59 22.90 -25.08
CA ASP A 32 15.19 23.11 -26.48
C ASP A 32 16.26 23.89 -27.26
N ALA A 33 17.27 23.14 -27.73
CA ALA A 33 18.43 23.63 -28.46
C ALA A 33 18.06 24.32 -29.79
N LEU A 34 16.89 23.99 -30.37
CA LEU A 34 16.44 24.61 -31.60
C LEU A 34 15.91 26.02 -31.34
N TYR A 35 15.25 26.25 -30.20
CA TYR A 35 14.76 27.56 -29.79
C TYR A 35 15.89 28.53 -29.41
N THR A 36 16.86 28.05 -28.64
CA THR A 36 18.04 28.85 -28.26
C THR A 36 18.89 29.23 -29.47
N LEU A 37 19.06 28.31 -30.42
CA LEU A 37 19.78 28.57 -31.67
C LEU A 37 19.06 29.57 -32.59
N LEU A 38 17.75 29.44 -32.77
CA LEU A 38 16.98 30.30 -33.69
C LEU A 38 16.77 31.72 -33.19
N ASN A 39 16.80 31.93 -31.88
CA ASN A 39 16.57 33.24 -31.27
C ASN A 39 17.84 33.84 -30.64
N GLU A 40 18.99 33.19 -30.84
CA GLU A 40 20.31 33.59 -30.30
C GLU A 40 20.28 33.88 -28.79
N VAL A 41 19.49 33.10 -28.05
CA VAL A 41 19.33 33.23 -26.59
C VAL A 41 20.27 32.26 -25.90
N GLU A 42 21.09 32.75 -24.98
CA GLU A 42 21.93 31.89 -24.15
C GLU A 42 21.07 30.89 -23.33
N PRO A 43 21.40 29.59 -23.33
CA PRO A 43 20.61 28.56 -22.65
C PRO A 43 20.39 28.82 -21.15
N ASP A 44 21.37 29.46 -20.50
CA ASP A 44 21.31 29.77 -19.07
C ASP A 44 20.30 30.89 -18.77
N VAL A 45 20.12 31.84 -19.69
CA VAL A 45 19.12 32.92 -19.58
C VAL A 45 17.70 32.38 -19.76
N LEU A 46 17.51 31.44 -20.69
CA LEU A 46 16.23 30.74 -20.88
C LEU A 46 15.86 29.88 -19.65
N ARG A 47 16.86 29.27 -19.00
CA ARG A 47 16.69 28.52 -17.75
C ARG A 47 16.20 29.38 -16.59
N MET A 48 16.78 30.58 -16.45
CA MET A 48 16.37 31.54 -15.42
C MET A 48 14.93 32.03 -15.64
N GLU A 49 14.54 32.31 -16.89
CA GLU A 49 13.19 32.76 -17.23
C GLU A 49 12.10 31.73 -16.89
N LEU A 50 12.38 30.44 -17.14
CA LEU A 50 11.47 29.35 -16.83
C LEU A 50 11.39 29.04 -15.34
N GLN A 51 12.43 29.37 -14.56
CA GLN A 51 12.41 29.25 -13.10
C GLN A 51 11.57 30.34 -12.42
N GLU A 52 11.48 31.57 -12.98
CA GLU A 52 10.74 32.69 -12.37
C GLU A 52 9.20 32.57 -12.43
N THR A 53 8.63 31.59 -13.16
CA THR A 53 7.20 31.21 -13.01
C THR A 53 6.94 30.21 -11.87
N GLY A 54 7.92 30.05 -10.98
CA GLY A 54 7.77 29.38 -9.69
C GLY A 54 7.25 30.31 -8.61
N ASP A 55 5.94 30.55 -8.55
CA ASP A 55 5.22 30.91 -7.30
C ASP A 55 3.68 30.87 -7.47
N VAL A 56 3.17 29.74 -7.95
CA VAL A 56 1.78 29.35 -7.64
C VAL A 56 1.86 28.53 -6.37
N PHE A 57 1.13 28.93 -5.33
CA PHE A 57 1.06 28.23 -4.05
C PHE A 57 0.45 26.82 -4.26
N LYS A 58 1.28 25.84 -4.64
CA LYS A 58 0.89 24.49 -5.09
C LYS A 58 0.51 23.52 -3.96
N SER A 59 0.65 23.95 -2.71
CA SER A 59 0.49 23.09 -1.54
C SER A 59 0.08 23.89 -0.31
N PHE A 60 -0.76 23.30 0.55
CA PHE A 60 -1.03 23.91 1.85
C PHE A 60 0.05 23.51 2.87
N ASN A 61 0.81 24.50 3.34
CA ASN A 61 1.67 24.42 4.52
C ASN A 61 1.18 25.45 5.52
N ARG A 62 0.91 25.01 6.76
CA ARG A 62 0.53 25.90 7.85
C ARG A 62 1.79 26.27 8.65
N ASN A 63 2.45 27.37 8.28
CA ASN A 63 3.61 27.93 9.00
C ASN A 63 3.27 28.49 10.42
N THR A 64 2.15 28.10 11.04
CA THR A 64 1.83 28.56 12.39
C THR A 64 2.35 27.56 13.41
N ALA A 65 3.51 27.85 13.99
CA ALA A 65 4.04 27.16 15.16
C ALA A 65 2.93 26.94 16.21
N LEU A 66 2.90 25.73 16.78
CA LEU A 66 2.03 25.34 17.90
C LEU A 66 2.17 26.37 19.03
N ARG A 67 1.09 27.04 19.41
CA ARG A 67 1.00 27.87 20.63
C ARG A 67 0.14 27.12 21.65
N ASP A 68 0.59 27.08 22.90
CA ASP A 68 -0.18 26.45 23.99
C ASP A 68 -1.48 27.25 24.20
N PRO A 69 -2.66 26.60 24.13
CA PRO A 69 -3.96 27.29 24.20
C PRO A 69 -4.29 27.89 25.58
N ARG A 70 -3.50 27.63 26.63
CA ARG A 70 -3.73 28.17 27.99
C ARG A 70 -3.01 29.49 28.25
N ASN A 71 -1.83 29.69 27.66
CA ASN A 71 -1.00 30.89 27.87
C ASN A 71 -0.62 31.58 26.55
N ASN A 72 -0.96 31.01 25.39
CA ASN A 72 -0.64 31.52 24.06
C ASN A 72 0.87 31.63 23.76
N GLU A 73 1.71 30.97 24.56
CA GLU A 73 3.17 30.94 24.41
C GLU A 73 3.62 29.77 23.50
N VAL A 74 4.78 29.94 22.85
CA VAL A 74 5.41 28.87 22.05
C VAL A 74 6.13 27.92 23.00
N PRO A 75 5.92 26.58 22.93
CA PRO A 75 6.55 25.62 23.84
C PRO A 75 8.09 25.75 23.86
N ALA A 76 8.69 25.71 25.05
CA ALA A 76 10.12 25.94 25.24
C ALA A 76 11.05 24.84 24.67
N LYS A 77 10.53 23.67 24.27
CA LYS A 77 11.31 22.63 23.57
C LYS A 77 10.47 21.87 22.52
N PRO A 78 10.49 22.29 21.25
CA PRO A 78 10.50 21.34 20.15
C PRO A 78 11.93 20.80 20.03
N ILE A 79 12.19 19.53 20.32
CA ILE A 79 13.46 18.94 19.85
C ILE A 79 13.29 18.73 18.35
N ARG A 80 13.69 19.75 17.57
CA ARG A 80 13.78 19.72 16.11
C ARG A 80 15.21 20.06 15.71
N ASP A 81 15.69 19.33 14.72
CA ASP A 81 16.88 19.72 13.95
C ASP A 81 16.57 21.02 13.18
N HIS A 82 17.39 22.05 13.40
CA HIS A 82 17.12 23.44 12.99
C HIS A 82 17.62 23.78 11.58
N THR A 83 17.94 22.80 10.74
CA THR A 83 18.49 23.07 9.40
C THR A 83 17.44 23.23 8.30
N ILE A 84 16.17 22.84 8.51
CA ILE A 84 15.09 23.00 7.51
C ILE A 84 13.81 23.51 8.19
N ALA A 85 13.36 24.71 7.81
CA ALA A 85 12.25 25.43 8.44
C ALA A 85 10.87 25.23 7.78
N SER A 86 10.67 24.22 6.93
CA SER A 86 9.37 23.94 6.28
C SER A 86 8.62 22.79 6.97
N SER A 87 7.29 22.76 6.89
CA SER A 87 6.57 21.51 7.13
C SER A 87 7.13 20.46 6.18
N LEU A 88 7.43 19.26 6.69
CA LEU A 88 7.94 18.18 5.83
C LEU A 88 6.87 17.71 4.84
N TYR A 89 5.60 17.94 5.17
CA TYR A 89 4.48 17.47 4.39
C TYR A 89 3.57 18.62 3.99
N SER A 90 2.98 18.49 2.81
CA SER A 90 2.15 19.54 2.24
C SER A 90 0.97 18.91 1.50
N PHE A 91 -0.25 19.27 1.87
CA PHE A 91 -1.43 18.69 1.22
C PHE A 91 -1.55 19.23 -0.21
N PRO A 92 -1.53 18.37 -1.25
CA PRO A 92 -1.63 18.83 -2.63
C PRO A 92 -3.03 19.39 -2.86
N ASN A 93 -3.14 20.67 -3.21
CA ASN A 93 -4.42 21.31 -3.52
C ASN A 93 -4.26 22.44 -4.55
N PRO A 94 -3.84 22.13 -5.79
CA PRO A 94 -3.59 23.13 -6.83
C PRO A 94 -4.87 23.80 -7.33
N LEU A 95 -6.05 23.23 -7.01
CA LEU A 95 -7.36 23.76 -7.37
C LEU A 95 -7.99 24.61 -6.25
N GLU A 96 -7.27 24.86 -5.15
CA GLU A 96 -7.73 25.64 -4.00
C GLU A 96 -9.13 25.23 -3.50
N GLN A 97 -9.38 23.92 -3.46
CA GLN A 97 -10.64 23.40 -2.95
C GLN A 97 -10.70 23.61 -1.43
N TYR A 98 -11.85 24.01 -0.92
CA TYR A 98 -12.05 24.29 0.50
C TYR A 98 -13.14 23.41 1.09
N SER A 99 -12.97 23.11 2.38
CA SER A 99 -13.91 22.29 3.15
C SER A 99 -15.26 22.95 3.35
N GLU A 100 -16.29 22.12 3.47
CA GLU A 100 -17.62 22.53 3.93
C GLU A 100 -17.66 22.77 5.45
N LEU A 101 -16.65 22.28 6.17
CA LEU A 101 -16.45 22.50 7.59
C LEU A 101 -15.67 23.80 7.82
N ASN A 102 -16.01 24.51 8.89
CA ASN A 102 -15.17 25.60 9.36
C ASN A 102 -13.99 25.07 10.19
N LEU A 103 -13.03 25.94 10.49
CA LEU A 103 -11.82 25.59 11.24
C LEU A 103 -12.11 25.01 12.63
N LYS A 104 -13.13 25.52 13.34
CA LYS A 104 -13.52 25.00 14.66
C LYS A 104 -14.12 23.60 14.57
N GLN A 105 -14.94 23.34 13.55
CA GLN A 105 -15.56 22.04 13.29
C GLN A 105 -14.52 21.00 12.89
N GLN A 106 -13.57 21.34 12.02
CA GLN A 106 -12.46 20.44 11.66
C GLN A 106 -11.61 20.11 12.89
N ALA A 107 -11.22 21.13 13.68
CA ALA A 107 -10.43 20.91 14.89
C ALA A 107 -11.15 20.03 15.92
N ALA A 108 -12.46 20.25 16.15
CA ALA A 108 -13.27 19.39 17.02
C ALA A 108 -13.31 17.95 16.52
N CYS A 109 -13.57 17.75 15.22
CA CYS A 109 -13.60 16.40 14.65
C CYS A 109 -12.24 15.69 14.72
N MET A 110 -11.14 16.42 14.52
CA MET A 110 -9.79 15.88 14.63
C MET A 110 -9.46 15.47 16.07
N ARG A 111 -9.88 16.25 17.08
CA ARG A 111 -9.72 15.88 18.49
C ARG A 111 -10.47 14.60 18.85
N VAL A 112 -11.68 14.40 18.31
CA VAL A 112 -12.42 13.13 18.48
C VAL A 112 -11.63 11.95 17.92
N LEU A 113 -11.10 12.07 16.70
CA LEU A 113 -10.30 11.00 16.08
C LEU A 113 -9.01 10.70 16.88
N LEU A 114 -8.29 11.75 17.30
CA LEU A 114 -7.08 11.59 18.10
C LEU A 114 -7.37 10.94 19.46
N ALA A 115 -8.49 11.28 20.10
CA ALA A 115 -8.91 10.65 21.34
C ALA A 115 -9.19 9.15 21.15
N TRP A 116 -9.90 8.77 20.08
CA TRP A 116 -10.12 7.36 19.74
C TRP A 116 -8.83 6.61 19.45
N GLN A 117 -7.92 7.19 18.65
CA GLN A 117 -6.62 6.58 18.34
C GLN A 117 -5.76 6.38 19.58
N ARG A 118 -5.82 7.31 20.54
CA ARG A 118 -5.08 7.24 21.81
C ARG A 118 -5.81 6.44 22.90
N SER A 119 -6.99 5.89 22.58
CA SER A 119 -7.87 5.21 23.55
C SER A 119 -8.20 6.09 24.77
N GLN A 120 -8.40 7.38 24.54
CA GLN A 120 -8.74 8.38 25.54
C GLN A 120 -10.25 8.72 25.49
N PRO A 121 -10.86 9.15 26.60
CA PRO A 121 -12.25 9.59 26.60
C PRO A 121 -12.43 10.79 25.68
N VAL A 122 -13.54 10.80 24.94
CA VAL A 122 -13.89 11.88 24.02
C VAL A 122 -14.66 12.96 24.78
N ASP A 123 -14.33 14.23 24.54
CA ASP A 123 -15.09 15.37 25.06
C ASP A 123 -16.51 15.40 24.45
N GLU A 124 -17.52 15.60 25.30
CA GLU A 124 -18.92 15.56 24.89
C GLU A 124 -19.28 16.65 23.87
N GLN A 125 -18.71 17.85 23.99
CA GLN A 125 -19.00 18.96 23.07
C GLN A 125 -18.41 18.65 21.70
N ASP A 126 -17.18 18.14 21.66
CA ASP A 126 -16.53 17.71 20.43
C ASP A 126 -17.29 16.53 19.77
N PHE A 127 -17.81 15.60 20.57
CA PHE A 127 -18.63 14.49 20.07
C PHE A 127 -19.97 14.94 19.48
N VAL A 128 -20.63 15.94 20.08
CA VAL A 128 -21.86 16.54 19.52
C VAL A 128 -21.56 17.18 18.17
N VAL A 129 -20.44 17.91 18.05
CA VAL A 129 -20.01 18.49 16.76
C VAL A 129 -19.70 17.39 15.74
N TRP A 130 -19.06 16.30 16.18
CA TRP A 130 -18.81 15.13 15.34
C TRP A 130 -20.13 14.55 14.80
N LYS A 131 -21.13 14.31 15.63
CA LYS A 131 -22.43 13.82 15.15
C LYS A 131 -23.13 14.82 14.22
N ALA A 132 -23.15 16.11 14.58
CA ALA A 132 -23.80 17.15 13.77
C ALA A 132 -23.18 17.34 12.37
N THR A 133 -21.90 17.00 12.20
CA THR A 133 -21.16 17.20 10.93
C THR A 133 -20.99 15.94 10.08
N GLU A 134 -21.55 14.79 10.50
CA GLU A 134 -21.44 13.49 9.83
C GLU A 134 -21.76 13.54 8.33
N LYS A 135 -22.92 14.06 7.95
CA LYS A 135 -23.33 14.17 6.54
C LYS A 135 -22.36 15.01 5.70
N LYS A 136 -21.79 16.08 6.29
CA LYS A 136 -20.80 16.94 5.60
C LYS A 136 -19.49 16.19 5.42
N ARG A 137 -19.02 15.50 6.46
CA ARG A 137 -17.81 14.67 6.40
C ARG A 137 -17.92 13.58 5.35
N CYS A 138 -19.01 12.81 5.32
CA CYS A 138 -19.18 11.73 4.32
C CYS A 138 -19.16 12.25 2.87
N ASN A 139 -19.85 13.38 2.60
CA ASN A 139 -19.86 14.00 1.26
C ASN A 139 -18.50 14.59 0.87
N GLU A 140 -17.74 15.11 1.84
CA GLU A 140 -16.40 15.63 1.60
C GLU A 140 -15.39 14.50 1.40
N GLN A 141 -15.44 13.46 2.23
CA GLN A 141 -14.61 12.27 2.12
C GLN A 141 -14.64 11.68 0.71
N GLN A 142 -15.82 11.47 0.13
CA GLN A 142 -15.93 10.94 -1.24
C GLN A 142 -15.26 11.83 -2.29
N ARG A 143 -15.35 13.16 -2.13
CA ARG A 143 -14.72 14.12 -3.05
C ARG A 143 -13.21 14.15 -2.90
N VAL A 144 -12.71 14.16 -1.66
CA VAL A 144 -11.28 14.16 -1.38
C VAL A 144 -10.65 12.85 -1.85
N GLN A 145 -11.31 11.71 -1.61
CA GLN A 145 -10.85 10.41 -2.12
C GLN A 145 -10.75 10.38 -3.64
N LYS A 146 -11.78 10.88 -4.33
CA LYS A 146 -11.74 11.00 -5.79
C LYS A 146 -10.59 11.92 -6.24
N TYR A 147 -10.43 13.05 -5.57
CA TYR A 147 -9.35 14.00 -5.87
C TYR A 147 -7.96 13.38 -5.69
N ILE A 148 -7.74 12.62 -4.61
CA ILE A 148 -6.48 11.92 -4.35
C ILE A 148 -6.25 10.81 -5.38
N HIS A 149 -7.30 10.10 -5.78
CA HIS A 149 -7.23 9.10 -6.84
C HIS A 149 -6.81 9.73 -8.18
N ASP A 150 -7.44 10.84 -8.58
CA ASP A 150 -7.10 11.57 -9.80
C ASP A 150 -5.66 12.13 -9.74
N TYR A 151 -5.23 12.61 -8.56
CA TYR A 151 -3.86 13.05 -8.29
C TYR A 151 -2.85 11.91 -8.46
N GLU A 152 -3.15 10.72 -7.94
CA GLU A 152 -2.30 9.54 -8.07
C GLU A 152 -2.17 9.11 -9.53
N LEU A 153 -3.29 9.02 -10.26
CA LEU A 153 -3.27 8.67 -11.67
C LEU A 153 -2.44 9.64 -12.51
N GLY A 154 -2.52 10.94 -12.22
CA GLY A 154 -1.77 11.97 -12.93
C GLY A 154 -0.28 12.04 -12.58
N ARG A 155 0.16 11.45 -11.45
CA ARG A 155 1.54 11.56 -10.95
C ARG A 155 2.12 10.24 -10.44
N LYS A 156 1.63 9.11 -10.95
CA LYS A 156 1.96 7.76 -10.45
C LYS A 156 3.46 7.52 -10.39
N GLU A 157 4.18 7.87 -11.45
CA GLU A 157 5.64 7.70 -11.53
C GLU A 157 6.40 8.49 -10.48
N VAL A 158 5.91 9.69 -10.12
CA VAL A 158 6.56 10.54 -9.11
C VAL A 158 6.29 10.00 -7.70
N ILE A 159 5.05 9.60 -7.41
CA ILE A 159 4.64 9.07 -6.11
C ILE A 159 5.40 7.78 -5.78
N TYR A 160 5.52 6.89 -6.78
CA TYR A 160 6.16 5.59 -6.60
C TYR A 160 7.65 5.57 -6.98
N ALA A 161 8.24 6.68 -7.41
CA ALA A 161 9.68 6.78 -7.69
C ALA A 161 10.58 6.23 -6.56
N PRO A 162 10.28 6.48 -5.26
CA PRO A 162 11.11 5.94 -4.18
C PRO A 162 11.07 4.41 -4.06
N MET A 163 10.06 3.72 -4.62
CA MET A 163 10.02 2.25 -4.62
C MET A 163 11.17 1.63 -5.42
N LYS A 164 11.77 2.35 -6.38
CA LYS A 164 12.82 1.80 -7.25
C LYS A 164 14.01 1.25 -6.47
N SER A 165 14.40 1.90 -5.37
CA SER A 165 15.47 1.39 -4.50
C SER A 165 15.07 0.09 -3.80
N LEU A 166 13.84 0.00 -3.31
CA LEU A 166 13.28 -1.21 -2.69
C LEU A 166 13.19 -2.37 -3.68
N VAL A 167 12.76 -2.11 -4.91
CA VAL A 167 12.70 -3.10 -5.99
C VAL A 167 14.11 -3.63 -6.32
N ALA A 168 15.12 -2.76 -6.37
CA ALA A 168 16.50 -3.17 -6.62
C ALA A 168 17.04 -4.10 -5.50
N VAL A 169 16.75 -3.77 -4.24
CA VAL A 169 17.12 -4.60 -3.09
C VAL A 169 16.35 -5.93 -3.10
N TYR A 170 15.05 -5.90 -3.42
CA TYR A 170 14.22 -7.10 -3.56
C TYR A 170 14.76 -8.05 -4.62
N ARG A 171 15.21 -7.55 -5.77
CA ARG A 171 15.81 -8.39 -6.82
C ARG A 171 17.00 -9.20 -6.31
N LYS A 172 17.92 -8.57 -5.57
CA LYS A 172 19.08 -9.28 -4.99
C LYS A 172 18.65 -10.35 -4.00
N TRP A 173 17.69 -10.03 -3.12
CA TRP A 173 17.13 -11.00 -2.18
C TRP A 173 16.43 -12.17 -2.90
N TYR A 174 15.65 -11.87 -3.94
CA TYR A 174 14.96 -12.85 -4.78
C TYR A 174 15.95 -13.80 -5.46
N GLU A 175 17.03 -13.28 -6.04
CA GLU A 175 18.07 -14.08 -6.68
C GLU A 175 18.75 -15.05 -5.70
N LEU A 176 19.03 -14.62 -4.46
CA LEU A 176 19.56 -15.49 -3.41
C LEU A 176 18.55 -16.58 -3.03
N GLY A 177 17.27 -16.23 -2.86
CA GLY A 177 16.21 -17.18 -2.57
C GLY A 177 15.99 -18.21 -3.67
N VAL A 178 16.00 -17.79 -4.94
CA VAL A 178 15.89 -18.67 -6.10
C VAL A 178 17.10 -19.60 -6.21
N LYS A 179 18.33 -19.10 -6.01
CA LYS A 179 19.53 -19.95 -5.99
C LYS A 179 19.42 -21.06 -4.95
N LYS A 180 18.91 -20.73 -3.76
CA LYS A 180 18.67 -21.72 -2.70
C LYS A 180 17.64 -22.76 -3.14
N LEU A 181 16.50 -22.34 -3.70
CA LEU A 181 15.47 -23.24 -4.22
C LEU A 181 16.00 -24.16 -5.33
N GLN A 182 16.85 -23.65 -6.23
CA GLN A 182 17.49 -24.42 -7.30
C GLN A 182 18.50 -25.44 -6.78
N GLN A 183 19.16 -25.17 -5.65
CA GLN A 183 20.07 -26.10 -4.98
C GLN A 183 19.30 -27.20 -4.24
N THR A 184 18.17 -26.86 -3.62
CA THR A 184 17.35 -27.79 -2.84
C THR A 184 16.50 -28.72 -3.72
N HIS A 185 16.03 -28.24 -4.87
CA HIS A 185 15.11 -28.99 -5.73
C HIS A 185 15.64 -29.17 -7.16
N PRO A 186 15.56 -30.39 -7.72
CA PRO A 186 15.99 -30.68 -9.09
C PRO A 186 15.15 -29.92 -10.14
N ASN A 187 15.68 -29.79 -11.35
CA ASN A 187 14.98 -29.14 -12.46
C ASN A 187 13.96 -30.09 -13.12
N ASP A 188 12.98 -30.52 -12.34
CA ASP A 188 11.93 -31.42 -12.82
C ASP A 188 10.89 -30.69 -13.67
N SER A 189 10.24 -31.44 -14.56
CA SER A 189 9.11 -30.96 -15.36
C SER A 189 7.80 -31.23 -14.63
N TYR A 190 6.96 -30.22 -14.50
CA TYR A 190 5.66 -30.30 -13.82
C TYR A 190 4.52 -30.19 -14.81
N MET A 191 3.47 -31.00 -14.63
CA MET A 191 2.22 -30.92 -15.39
C MET A 191 1.03 -30.77 -14.45
N THR A 192 -0.03 -30.08 -14.90
CA THR A 192 -1.25 -29.94 -14.10
C THR A 192 -1.97 -31.29 -13.98
N PHE A 193 -2.13 -31.75 -12.73
CA PHE A 193 -2.88 -32.95 -12.37
C PHE A 193 -4.36 -32.63 -12.14
N SER A 194 -4.66 -31.58 -11.37
CA SER A 194 -6.03 -31.19 -11.04
C SER A 194 -6.16 -29.68 -10.85
N GLY A 195 -7.37 -29.16 -11.04
CA GLY A 195 -7.72 -27.77 -10.79
C GLY A 195 -8.67 -27.66 -9.60
N LEU A 196 -8.16 -27.34 -8.42
CA LEU A 196 -8.94 -27.11 -7.21
C LEU A 196 -9.60 -25.72 -7.26
N PRO A 197 -10.82 -25.52 -6.76
CA PRO A 197 -11.42 -24.19 -6.65
C PRO A 197 -10.61 -23.32 -5.69
N GLN A 198 -10.59 -22.01 -5.94
CA GLN A 198 -10.07 -21.05 -4.96
C GLN A 198 -11.03 -20.86 -3.80
N LEU A 199 -10.52 -20.39 -2.66
CA LEU A 199 -11.30 -20.23 -1.43
C LEU A 199 -12.62 -19.45 -1.66
N PRO A 200 -12.69 -18.32 -2.37
CA PRO A 200 -13.97 -17.63 -2.59
C PRO A 200 -15.03 -18.46 -3.33
N GLN A 201 -14.59 -19.48 -4.09
CA GLN A 201 -15.44 -20.42 -4.83
C GLN A 201 -15.79 -21.66 -3.99
N CYS A 202 -15.03 -21.96 -2.94
CA CYS A 202 -15.32 -23.02 -1.97
C CYS A 202 -16.46 -22.57 -1.03
N LYS A 203 -17.70 -22.55 -1.54
CA LYS A 203 -18.88 -22.23 -0.73
C LYS A 203 -19.52 -23.49 -0.19
N SER A 204 -19.72 -23.56 1.13
CA SER A 204 -20.59 -24.56 1.73
C SER A 204 -22.03 -24.39 1.22
N LEU A 205 -22.73 -25.51 1.05
CA LEU A 205 -24.15 -25.53 0.64
C LEU A 205 -25.06 -24.93 1.72
N ASN A 206 -24.60 -24.90 2.98
CA ASN A 206 -25.28 -24.34 4.14
C ASN A 206 -24.56 -23.09 4.64
N SER A 207 -25.24 -22.25 5.44
CA SER A 207 -24.63 -21.09 6.11
C SER A 207 -23.72 -21.50 7.28
N GLN A 208 -22.75 -22.38 7.00
CA GLN A 208 -21.77 -22.85 7.95
C GLN A 208 -20.72 -21.76 8.20
N THR A 209 -20.55 -21.42 9.47
CA THR A 209 -19.50 -20.51 9.92
C THR A 209 -18.40 -21.33 10.60
N ALA A 210 -17.15 -21.00 10.30
CA ALA A 210 -16.01 -21.66 10.91
C ALA A 210 -15.22 -20.70 11.81
N SER A 211 -14.60 -21.26 12.84
CA SER A 211 -13.80 -20.54 13.84
C SER A 211 -12.48 -21.26 14.10
N ILE A 212 -11.47 -20.46 14.47
CA ILE A 212 -10.22 -20.96 15.07
C ILE A 212 -10.50 -21.17 16.55
N GLU A 213 -10.44 -22.41 17.02
CA GLU A 213 -10.66 -22.82 18.41
C GLU A 213 -9.44 -23.62 18.93
N GLN A 214 -9.39 -23.85 20.24
CA GLN A 214 -8.34 -24.68 20.89
C GLN A 214 -6.90 -24.31 20.51
N VAL A 215 -6.60 -23.01 20.49
CA VAL A 215 -5.25 -22.51 20.15
C VAL A 215 -4.29 -22.76 21.32
N GLU A 216 -3.24 -23.53 21.09
CA GLU A 216 -2.19 -23.85 22.07
C GLU A 216 -0.79 -23.58 21.49
N LEU A 217 0.01 -22.84 22.25
CA LEU A 217 1.41 -22.58 21.90
C LEU A 217 2.26 -23.73 22.43
N GLU A 218 2.56 -24.69 21.54
CA GLU A 218 3.22 -25.95 21.88
C GLU A 218 4.71 -25.77 22.20
N ARG A 219 5.43 -25.16 21.27
CA ARG A 219 6.89 -25.06 21.32
C ARG A 219 7.36 -23.73 20.79
N TYR A 220 8.43 -23.25 21.39
CA TYR A 220 9.05 -22.01 20.98
C TYR A 220 10.57 -22.15 21.04
N ALA A 221 11.26 -21.73 19.99
CA ALA A 221 12.72 -21.80 19.92
C ALA A 221 13.33 -20.57 19.25
N GLY A 222 14.51 -20.21 19.72
CA GLY A 222 15.34 -19.14 19.19
C GLY A 222 15.24 -17.84 19.98
N ARG A 223 15.77 -16.77 19.39
CA ARG A 223 15.94 -15.47 20.06
C ARG A 223 14.77 -14.54 19.79
N VAL A 224 14.07 -14.11 20.84
CA VAL A 224 13.01 -13.10 20.74
C VAL A 224 13.39 -11.84 21.48
N ARG A 225 13.02 -10.71 20.86
CA ARG A 225 13.25 -9.39 21.41
C ARG A 225 12.38 -9.18 22.66
N LEU A 226 13.00 -8.70 23.73
CA LEU A 226 12.28 -8.14 24.87
C LEU A 226 11.92 -6.69 24.54
N TRP A 227 10.62 -6.40 24.45
CA TRP A 227 10.11 -5.08 24.06
C TRP A 227 8.88 -4.68 24.89
N PRO A 228 9.08 -4.15 26.11
CA PRO A 228 7.99 -3.78 27.01
C PRO A 228 7.11 -2.64 26.46
N GLU A 229 7.75 -1.61 25.90
CA GLU A 229 7.09 -0.46 25.27
C GLU A 229 7.39 -0.43 23.78
N VAL A 230 6.36 -0.62 22.97
CA VAL A 230 6.47 -0.68 21.51
C VAL A 230 6.63 0.73 20.94
N GLU A 231 7.89 1.14 20.79
CA GLU A 231 8.29 2.39 20.14
C GLU A 231 9.48 2.15 19.22
N VAL A 232 9.31 2.51 17.94
CA VAL A 232 10.38 2.42 16.94
C VAL A 232 11.20 3.70 16.96
N ARG A 233 12.52 3.57 17.18
CA ARG A 233 13.43 4.72 17.19
C ARG A 233 13.57 5.31 15.79
N HIS A 234 13.46 6.64 15.67
CA HIS A 234 13.58 7.35 14.39
C HIS A 234 14.95 7.11 13.73
N GLU A 235 16.02 7.05 14.53
CA GLU A 235 17.38 6.77 14.07
C GLU A 235 17.51 5.40 13.38
N ALA A 236 16.75 4.40 13.85
CA ALA A 236 16.73 3.06 13.25
C ALA A 236 16.19 3.13 11.81
N LEU A 237 15.08 3.85 11.60
CA LEU A 237 14.46 3.99 10.28
C LEU A 237 15.31 4.80 9.31
N ARG A 238 15.96 5.88 9.78
CA ARG A 238 16.92 6.65 8.97
C ARG A 238 18.13 5.81 8.55
N THR A 239 18.66 5.01 9.48
CA THR A 239 19.78 4.11 9.18
C THR A 239 19.36 3.03 8.19
N LEU A 240 18.17 2.45 8.36
CA LEU A 240 17.61 1.48 7.43
C LEU A 240 17.53 2.07 6.03
N ARG A 241 16.95 3.26 5.85
CA ARG A 241 16.82 3.92 4.54
C ARG A 241 18.14 3.97 3.77
N LEU A 242 19.26 4.26 4.45
CA LEU A 242 20.57 4.38 3.84
C LEU A 242 21.27 3.02 3.64
N ARG A 243 20.91 1.99 4.41
CA ARG A 243 21.64 0.73 4.50
C ARG A 243 20.77 -0.51 4.24
N LEU A 244 19.63 -0.37 3.57
CA LEU A 244 18.71 -1.48 3.31
C LEU A 244 19.40 -2.69 2.67
N ASP A 245 20.20 -2.44 1.64
CA ASP A 245 20.92 -3.48 0.90
C ASP A 245 21.76 -4.37 1.82
N ARG A 246 22.47 -3.75 2.78
CA ARG A 246 23.35 -4.42 3.75
C ARG A 246 22.60 -5.36 4.70
N TYR A 247 21.36 -5.03 5.06
CA TYR A 247 20.58 -5.79 6.04
C TYR A 247 19.73 -6.89 5.40
N VAL A 248 19.43 -6.78 4.11
CA VAL A 248 18.50 -7.69 3.43
C VAL A 248 19.21 -8.87 2.80
N THR A 249 20.41 -8.66 2.25
CA THR A 249 21.14 -9.71 1.51
C THR A 249 21.93 -10.65 2.42
N ARG A 250 21.63 -10.67 3.73
CA ARG A 250 22.29 -11.56 4.68
C ARG A 250 21.72 -12.97 4.59
N GLU A 251 22.59 -13.97 4.71
CA GLU A 251 22.16 -15.36 4.83
C GLU A 251 21.50 -15.56 6.20
N SER A 252 20.19 -15.73 6.22
CA SER A 252 19.45 -16.11 7.41
C SER A 252 19.65 -17.60 7.69
N ARG A 253 19.88 -17.97 8.96
CA ARG A 253 19.82 -19.37 9.40
C ARG A 253 18.46 -19.98 9.04
N GLU A 254 18.48 -21.26 8.68
CA GLU A 254 17.24 -22.00 8.46
C GLU A 254 16.43 -22.08 9.76
N PRO A 255 15.10 -21.89 9.69
CA PRO A 255 14.26 -22.04 10.86
C PRO A 255 14.36 -23.47 11.39
N VAL A 256 14.45 -23.61 12.71
CA VAL A 256 14.50 -24.91 13.37
C VAL A 256 13.19 -25.66 13.08
N GLN A 257 13.27 -26.92 12.65
CA GLN A 257 12.10 -27.78 12.50
C GLN A 257 11.54 -28.11 13.90
N LEU A 258 10.44 -27.47 14.28
CA LEU A 258 9.86 -27.58 15.63
C LEU A 258 8.95 -28.79 15.82
N LEU A 259 8.26 -29.17 14.74
CA LEU A 259 7.36 -30.32 14.73
C LEU A 259 8.18 -31.56 14.35
N ARG A 260 8.40 -32.45 15.31
CA ARG A 260 9.16 -33.69 15.10
C ARG A 260 8.28 -34.71 14.42
N GLU A 261 8.88 -35.61 13.65
CA GLU A 261 8.14 -36.69 12.98
C GLU A 261 7.41 -37.60 13.99
N GLU A 262 8.00 -37.85 15.16
CA GLU A 262 7.39 -38.62 16.25
C GLU A 262 6.08 -37.99 16.75
N ASP A 263 6.05 -36.65 16.92
CA ASP A 263 4.84 -35.95 17.36
C ASP A 263 3.76 -36.00 16.26
N LYS A 264 4.17 -35.92 14.98
CA LYS A 264 3.26 -36.05 13.85
C LYS A 264 2.62 -37.44 13.81
N GLU A 265 3.43 -38.48 13.98
CA GLU A 265 2.96 -39.87 13.96
C GLU A 265 1.92 -40.14 15.04
N LEU A 266 2.13 -39.62 16.26
CA LEU A 266 1.16 -39.73 17.35
C LEU A 266 -0.17 -39.03 17.02
N GLU A 267 -0.13 -37.81 16.48
CA GLU A 267 -1.34 -37.06 16.11
C GLU A 267 -2.07 -37.67 14.90
N LEU A 268 -1.33 -38.30 13.98
CA LEU A 268 -1.85 -39.06 12.83
C LEU A 268 -2.62 -40.33 13.23
N GLU A 269 -2.42 -40.86 14.44
CA GLU A 269 -3.24 -41.93 14.98
C GLU A 269 -4.64 -41.44 15.37
N ALA A 270 -4.78 -40.16 15.73
CA ALA A 270 -6.04 -39.55 16.17
C ALA A 270 -6.87 -38.96 15.02
N GLY A 271 -6.25 -38.49 13.94
CA GLY A 271 -6.96 -37.93 12.79
C GLY A 271 -6.06 -37.39 11.68
N ASN A 272 -6.66 -36.71 10.70
CA ASN A 272 -5.92 -36.03 9.64
C ASN A 272 -5.18 -34.81 10.22
N VAL A 273 -3.90 -34.67 9.86
CA VAL A 273 -3.02 -33.60 10.36
C VAL A 273 -2.66 -32.64 9.23
N PHE A 274 -2.80 -31.35 9.48
CA PHE A 274 -2.42 -30.30 8.53
C PHE A 274 -1.25 -29.50 9.08
N VAL A 275 -0.12 -29.49 8.38
CA VAL A 275 1.02 -28.62 8.71
C VAL A 275 0.99 -27.43 7.78
N LEU A 276 0.52 -26.29 8.30
CA LEU A 276 0.26 -25.08 7.53
C LEU A 276 1.00 -23.89 8.15
N PRO A 277 2.25 -23.60 7.71
CA PRO A 277 2.98 -22.40 8.11
C PRO A 277 2.17 -21.13 7.85
N LEU A 278 2.42 -20.09 8.65
CA LEU A 278 1.67 -18.84 8.53
C LEU A 278 1.73 -18.23 7.12
N ASP A 279 2.90 -18.23 6.49
CA ASP A 279 3.07 -17.69 5.13
C ASP A 279 2.22 -18.48 4.10
N SER A 280 2.13 -19.81 4.26
CA SER A 280 1.33 -20.68 3.40
C SER A 280 -0.17 -20.49 3.63
N LEU A 281 -0.60 -20.36 4.88
CA LEU A 281 -1.97 -20.00 5.23
C LEU A 281 -2.33 -18.64 4.60
N LEU A 282 -1.46 -17.64 4.74
CA LEU A 282 -1.70 -16.31 4.17
C LEU A 282 -1.78 -16.34 2.65
N MET A 283 -0.93 -17.11 1.97
CA MET A 283 -1.05 -17.34 0.53
C MET A 283 -2.45 -17.88 0.20
N LEU A 284 -2.93 -18.94 0.84
CA LEU A 284 -4.26 -19.50 0.58
C LEU A 284 -5.38 -18.47 0.81
N LEU A 285 -5.33 -17.74 1.93
CA LEU A 285 -6.36 -16.77 2.33
C LEU A 285 -6.42 -15.51 1.44
N THR A 286 -5.32 -15.17 0.78
CA THR A 286 -5.17 -13.88 0.07
C THR A 286 -4.82 -14.02 -1.42
N THR A 287 -4.73 -15.25 -1.94
CA THR A 287 -4.40 -15.52 -3.34
C THR A 287 -5.26 -14.68 -4.29
N GLY A 288 -4.61 -14.07 -5.28
CA GLY A 288 -5.27 -13.26 -6.31
C GLY A 288 -5.76 -11.88 -5.85
N SER A 289 -5.56 -11.50 -4.59
CA SER A 289 -5.93 -10.16 -4.09
C SER A 289 -4.99 -9.07 -4.61
N TYR A 290 -3.70 -9.39 -4.72
CA TYR A 290 -2.65 -8.49 -5.19
C TYR A 290 -1.64 -9.26 -6.04
N ILE A 291 -0.95 -8.56 -6.94
CA ILE A 291 -0.05 -9.17 -7.94
C ILE A 291 1.34 -9.49 -7.42
N ASP A 292 1.75 -8.83 -6.35
CA ASP A 292 3.05 -8.90 -5.70
C ASP A 292 3.04 -9.87 -4.50
N LEU A 293 2.02 -10.73 -4.44
CA LEU A 293 1.95 -11.84 -3.50
C LEU A 293 2.52 -13.13 -4.12
N PRO A 294 3.03 -14.05 -3.29
CA PRO A 294 3.41 -15.40 -3.71
C PRO A 294 2.28 -16.13 -4.46
N THR A 295 2.65 -16.85 -5.51
CA THR A 295 1.69 -17.58 -6.36
C THR A 295 1.91 -19.08 -6.39
N GLU A 296 2.99 -19.58 -5.79
CA GLU A 296 3.35 -21.00 -5.80
C GLU A 296 3.86 -21.46 -4.43
N MET A 297 3.56 -22.71 -4.08
CA MET A 297 4.16 -23.41 -2.94
C MET A 297 4.13 -24.92 -3.16
N PHE A 298 5.08 -25.63 -2.56
CA PHE A 298 5.04 -27.10 -2.52
C PHE A 298 4.07 -27.61 -1.46
N VAL A 299 3.43 -28.74 -1.76
CA VAL A 299 2.51 -29.46 -0.88
C VAL A 299 2.83 -30.95 -0.93
N SER A 300 3.10 -31.55 0.22
CA SER A 300 3.35 -33.00 0.36
C SER A 300 2.15 -33.64 1.05
N LEU A 301 1.53 -34.63 0.42
CA LEU A 301 0.43 -35.42 0.98
C LEU A 301 0.94 -36.83 1.28
N ARG A 302 1.03 -37.19 2.55
CA ARG A 302 1.50 -38.52 3.00
C ARG A 302 0.37 -39.25 3.71
N GLU A 303 0.16 -40.51 3.36
CA GLU A 303 -0.75 -41.40 4.10
C GLU A 303 0.04 -42.13 5.18
N SER A 304 -0.57 -42.29 6.35
CA SER A 304 0.01 -43.13 7.40
C SER A 304 0.05 -44.59 6.95
N PRO A 305 1.12 -45.35 7.24
CA PRO A 305 1.15 -46.78 7.00
C PRO A 305 0.17 -47.54 7.91
N ASN A 306 -0.17 -46.97 9.09
CA ASN A 306 -0.95 -47.64 10.13
C ASN A 306 -2.41 -47.17 10.21
N SER A 307 -2.74 -46.02 9.63
CA SER A 307 -4.09 -45.45 9.59
C SER A 307 -4.45 -44.97 8.19
N LYS A 308 -5.74 -44.82 7.88
CA LYS A 308 -6.17 -44.17 6.60
C LYS A 308 -6.03 -42.64 6.65
N HIS A 309 -5.45 -42.09 7.70
CA HIS A 309 -5.30 -40.65 7.88
C HIS A 309 -4.14 -40.10 7.05
N LYS A 310 -4.30 -38.84 6.65
CA LYS A 310 -3.33 -38.10 5.83
C LYS A 310 -2.64 -37.01 6.64
N CYS A 311 -1.34 -36.87 6.42
CA CYS A 311 -0.58 -35.70 6.79
C CYS A 311 -0.40 -34.82 5.55
N MET A 312 -0.90 -33.59 5.62
CA MET A 312 -0.82 -32.62 4.53
C MET A 312 0.12 -31.49 4.94
N GLU A 313 1.29 -31.45 4.32
CA GLU A 313 2.36 -30.51 4.66
C GLU A 313 2.52 -29.46 3.58
N PHE A 314 2.30 -28.21 3.97
CA PHE A 314 2.52 -27.05 3.11
C PHE A 314 3.89 -26.45 3.38
N GLN A 315 4.67 -26.26 2.33
CA GLN A 315 5.96 -25.58 2.44
C GLN A 315 5.79 -24.06 2.30
N LYS A 316 6.85 -23.34 2.65
CA LYS A 316 6.89 -21.88 2.51
C LYS A 316 6.66 -21.48 1.04
N PRO A 317 5.80 -20.48 0.76
CA PRO A 317 5.59 -20.01 -0.60
C PRO A 317 6.86 -19.48 -1.27
N PHE A 318 6.91 -19.61 -2.59
CA PHE A 318 7.98 -19.05 -3.39
C PHE A 318 7.94 -17.52 -3.35
N PRO A 319 9.11 -16.85 -3.48
CA PRO A 319 9.13 -15.40 -3.55
C PRO A 319 8.34 -14.89 -4.77
N ALA A 320 7.63 -13.78 -4.59
CA ALA A 320 6.81 -13.18 -5.65
C ALA A 320 7.68 -12.65 -6.81
N ARG A 321 7.16 -12.77 -8.04
CA ARG A 321 7.84 -12.27 -9.26
C ARG A 321 7.48 -10.83 -9.61
N ASN A 322 6.43 -10.27 -9.01
CA ASN A 322 6.10 -8.85 -9.18
C ASN A 322 6.41 -8.13 -7.87
N CYS A 323 6.87 -6.88 -8.00
CA CYS A 323 7.12 -6.02 -6.86
C CYS A 323 5.97 -5.02 -6.69
N GLY A 324 5.63 -4.74 -5.43
CA GLY A 324 4.57 -3.83 -5.04
C GLY A 324 4.64 -3.49 -3.55
N TRP A 325 3.49 -3.24 -2.94
CA TRP A 325 3.38 -2.91 -1.52
C TRP A 325 3.93 -4.02 -0.60
N HIS A 326 3.57 -5.28 -0.85
CA HIS A 326 3.88 -6.40 0.02
C HIS A 326 5.33 -6.82 -0.05
N THR A 327 5.93 -6.83 -1.25
CA THR A 327 7.36 -7.10 -1.40
C THR A 327 8.20 -6.02 -0.73
N ASN A 328 7.78 -4.76 -0.83
CA ASN A 328 8.47 -3.65 -0.18
C ASN A 328 8.40 -3.76 1.34
N SER A 329 7.22 -4.03 1.89
CA SER A 329 7.04 -4.27 3.33
C SER A 329 7.83 -5.49 3.81
N LEU A 330 7.94 -6.54 3.01
CA LEU A 330 8.76 -7.72 3.33
C LEU A 330 10.25 -7.35 3.47
N ILE A 331 10.81 -6.61 2.51
CA ILE A 331 12.21 -6.17 2.56
C ILE A 331 12.46 -5.32 3.80
N LEU A 332 11.55 -4.41 4.12
CA LEU A 332 11.69 -3.61 5.34
C LEU A 332 11.62 -4.43 6.62
N LYS A 333 10.70 -5.40 6.68
CA LYS A 333 10.60 -6.31 7.82
C LYS A 333 11.91 -7.07 8.03
N LEU A 334 12.48 -7.63 6.96
CA LEU A 334 13.76 -8.33 6.99
C LEU A 334 14.90 -7.40 7.41
N ALA A 335 14.98 -6.22 6.79
CA ALA A 335 16.02 -5.24 7.08
C ALA A 335 15.97 -4.76 8.54
N TYR A 336 14.78 -4.45 9.05
CA TYR A 336 14.58 -4.02 10.42
C TYR A 336 14.90 -5.12 11.43
N GLY A 337 14.52 -6.37 11.15
CA GLY A 337 14.92 -7.52 11.96
C GLY A 337 16.45 -7.65 12.08
N ALA A 338 17.16 -7.54 10.96
CA ALA A 338 18.62 -7.61 10.90
C ALA A 338 19.33 -6.35 11.47
N TYR A 339 18.65 -5.19 11.50
CA TYR A 339 19.16 -4.00 12.17
C TYR A 339 19.08 -4.14 13.69
N ILE A 340 17.92 -4.56 14.21
CA ILE A 340 17.71 -4.72 15.66
C ILE A 340 18.55 -5.86 16.23
N SER A 341 18.86 -6.88 15.43
CA SER A 341 19.74 -7.98 15.86
C SER A 341 21.18 -7.54 16.16
N GLN A 342 21.58 -6.33 15.77
CA GLN A 342 22.92 -5.83 16.05
C GLN A 342 23.15 -5.62 17.57
N PRO A 343 24.37 -5.88 18.07
CA PRO A 343 24.70 -5.66 19.47
C PRO A 343 24.33 -4.26 19.96
N GLY A 344 23.71 -4.18 21.14
CA GLY A 344 23.30 -2.91 21.76
C GLY A 344 22.04 -2.23 21.18
N GLN A 345 21.42 -2.79 20.13
CA GLN A 345 20.19 -2.21 19.58
C GLN A 345 18.92 -2.62 20.33
N ALA A 346 18.88 -3.84 20.87
CA ALA A 346 17.76 -4.34 21.66
C ALA A 346 18.20 -5.42 22.64
N LYS A 347 17.35 -5.66 23.65
CA LYS A 347 17.46 -6.77 24.58
C LYS A 347 16.80 -8.02 23.99
N TRP A 348 17.39 -9.18 24.26
CA TRP A 348 16.97 -10.45 23.68
C TRP A 348 16.82 -11.52 24.76
N LEU A 349 15.83 -12.39 24.58
CA LEU A 349 15.64 -13.61 25.34
C LEU A 349 15.88 -14.81 24.41
N ASP A 350 16.68 -15.77 24.85
CA ASP A 350 16.93 -17.03 24.15
C ASP A 350 16.00 -18.11 24.72
N PHE A 351 15.27 -18.77 23.82
CA PHE A 351 14.33 -19.83 24.16
C PHE A 351 14.85 -21.15 23.61
N ASN A 352 15.10 -22.08 24.53
CA ASN A 352 15.44 -23.44 24.17
C ASN A 352 14.18 -24.26 23.87
N ILE A 353 14.33 -25.30 23.05
CA ILE A 353 13.25 -26.25 22.71
C ILE A 353 12.64 -26.89 23.96
N ASN A 354 13.39 -26.93 25.08
CA ASN A 354 12.97 -27.49 26.36
C ASN A 354 12.20 -26.47 27.25
N GLY A 355 11.93 -25.26 26.75
CA GLY A 355 11.18 -24.23 27.48
C GLY A 355 12.01 -23.37 28.45
N GLU A 356 13.33 -23.57 28.54
CA GLU A 356 14.20 -22.67 29.31
C GLU A 356 14.33 -21.31 28.61
N VAL A 357 14.10 -20.24 29.37
CA VAL A 357 14.26 -18.85 28.94
C VAL A 357 15.51 -18.27 29.59
N LYS A 358 16.43 -17.73 28.80
CA LYS A 358 17.63 -17.05 29.30
C LYS A 358 17.76 -15.68 28.65
N GLU A 359 17.92 -14.63 29.45
CA GLU A 359 18.27 -13.32 28.91
C GLU A 359 19.66 -13.40 28.28
N VAL A 360 19.79 -12.94 27.03
CA VAL A 360 21.07 -12.89 26.34
C VAL A 360 21.84 -11.72 26.97
N PRO A 361 22.99 -11.96 27.62
CA PRO A 361 23.78 -10.86 28.15
C PRO A 361 24.18 -9.95 27.00
N ASP A 362 24.01 -8.64 27.19
CA ASP A 362 24.63 -7.66 26.29
C ASP A 362 26.13 -7.96 26.33
N GLU A 363 26.68 -8.52 25.25
CA GLU A 363 28.12 -8.51 25.06
C GLU A 363 28.51 -7.03 25.14
N SER A 364 29.21 -6.66 26.21
CA SER A 364 29.87 -5.36 26.23
C SER A 364 30.67 -5.27 24.94
N PRO A 365 30.77 -4.10 24.29
CA PRO A 365 31.76 -3.90 23.24
C PRO A 365 33.14 -4.04 23.90
N CYS A 366 33.56 -5.28 24.11
CA CYS A 366 34.76 -5.65 24.82
C CYS A 366 35.92 -5.42 23.86
N ASP A 367 36.64 -4.33 24.10
CA ASP A 367 38.10 -4.27 24.10
C ASP A 367 38.81 -5.17 23.08
N LYS A 368 38.50 -5.02 21.79
CA LYS A 368 39.30 -5.58 20.70
C LYS A 368 39.35 -4.66 19.49
N SER A 369 39.99 -3.51 19.65
CA SER A 369 41.12 -3.18 18.78
C SER A 369 42.01 -2.19 19.53
N SER A 370 43.28 -2.53 19.68
CA SER A 370 44.33 -1.55 19.92
C SER A 370 44.25 -0.52 18.78
N ILE A 371 43.55 0.59 19.01
CA ILE A 371 43.48 1.68 18.05
C ILE A 371 44.90 2.24 17.95
N ASP A 372 45.60 1.86 16.88
CA ASP A 372 46.86 2.47 16.52
C ASP A 372 46.57 3.91 16.10
N LEU A 373 46.85 4.84 17.00
CA LEU A 373 46.67 6.28 16.81
C LEU A 373 47.56 6.85 15.68
N GLN A 374 48.44 6.03 15.09
CA GLN A 374 49.29 6.40 13.96
C GLN A 374 48.77 5.89 12.59
N MET A 375 47.64 5.21 12.53
CA MET A 375 47.08 4.79 11.24
C MET A 375 46.66 6.00 10.38
N VAL A 376 47.25 6.11 9.19
CA VAL A 376 46.78 7.02 8.13
C VAL A 376 45.33 6.65 7.80
N TYR A 377 44.40 7.56 8.11
CA TYR A 377 42.98 7.38 7.83
C TYR A 377 42.77 7.14 6.33
N LYS A 378 42.44 5.91 5.97
CA LYS A 378 41.92 5.58 4.63
C LYS A 378 40.42 5.36 4.76
N PRO A 379 39.56 6.18 4.13
CA PRO A 379 38.14 5.90 4.08
C PRO A 379 37.95 4.54 3.40
N ARG A 380 37.59 3.52 4.18
CA ARG A 380 37.16 2.23 3.64
C ARG A 380 35.69 2.36 3.26
N ALA A 381 35.28 1.70 2.18
CA ALA A 381 33.86 1.52 1.92
C ALA A 381 33.24 0.85 3.16
N ILE A 382 32.22 1.49 3.73
CA ILE A 382 31.57 1.10 4.99
C ILE A 382 31.05 -0.35 4.94
N ASP A 383 30.89 -0.90 3.74
CA ASP A 383 30.35 -2.22 3.46
C ASP A 383 31.35 -3.38 3.64
N GLN A 384 32.66 -3.12 3.76
CA GLN A 384 33.69 -4.18 3.80
C GLN A 384 33.93 -4.81 5.19
N GLN A 385 33.37 -4.25 6.27
CA GLN A 385 33.72 -4.66 7.65
C GLN A 385 32.69 -5.55 8.35
N SER A 386 31.56 -5.91 7.73
CA SER A 386 30.49 -6.65 8.44
C SER A 386 30.02 -7.94 7.78
N SER A 387 30.82 -8.53 6.90
CA SER A 387 30.57 -9.86 6.33
C SER A 387 30.52 -10.96 7.40
N ASP A 388 31.01 -10.69 8.61
CA ASP A 388 31.34 -11.75 9.58
C ASP A 388 30.30 -11.91 10.71
N ILE A 389 29.22 -11.12 10.73
CA ILE A 389 28.15 -11.27 11.72
C ILE A 389 27.00 -12.04 11.09
N VAL A 390 26.98 -13.35 11.32
CA VAL A 390 25.82 -14.21 11.01
C VAL A 390 24.61 -13.69 11.79
N ASP A 391 23.49 -13.43 11.11
CA ASP A 391 22.24 -13.08 11.79
C ASP A 391 21.81 -14.28 12.66
N GLY A 392 22.07 -14.18 13.97
CA GLY A 392 21.84 -15.23 14.95
C GLY A 392 20.40 -15.34 15.46
N ASN A 393 19.47 -14.54 14.92
CA ASN A 393 18.14 -14.35 15.50
C ASN A 393 17.04 -14.95 14.61
N CYS A 394 17.10 -16.26 14.37
CA CYS A 394 15.92 -16.98 13.90
C CYS A 394 15.06 -17.33 15.12
N ASN A 395 13.79 -16.96 15.11
CA ASN A 395 12.82 -17.41 16.09
C ASN A 395 11.65 -18.08 15.39
N SER A 396 11.13 -19.13 16.01
CA SER A 396 10.01 -19.89 15.46
C SER A 396 9.17 -20.42 16.61
N ALA A 397 7.86 -20.28 16.46
CA ALA A 397 6.84 -20.79 17.36
C ALA A 397 5.98 -21.80 16.59
N LEU A 398 5.67 -22.92 17.25
CA LEU A 398 4.73 -23.92 16.80
C LEU A 398 3.43 -23.75 17.58
N VAL A 399 2.34 -23.52 16.87
CA VAL A 399 1.00 -23.36 17.44
C VAL A 399 0.10 -24.45 16.88
N SER A 400 -0.53 -25.22 17.75
CA SER A 400 -1.60 -26.16 17.41
C SER A 400 -2.95 -25.45 17.57
N TRP A 401 -3.89 -25.73 16.67
CA TRP A 401 -5.22 -25.16 16.71
C TRP A 401 -6.20 -25.98 15.88
N THR A 402 -7.49 -25.86 16.19
CA THR A 402 -8.55 -26.59 15.50
C THR A 402 -9.39 -25.64 14.67
N LEU A 403 -9.56 -25.95 13.39
CA LEU A 403 -10.54 -25.31 12.52
C LEU A 403 -11.88 -26.05 12.66
N ARG A 404 -12.81 -25.45 13.41
CA ARG A 404 -14.15 -26.00 13.65
C ARG A 404 -15.17 -25.34 12.76
N SER A 405 -15.95 -26.13 12.02
CA SER A 405 -17.11 -25.66 11.23
C SER A 405 -18.40 -26.03 11.95
N LYS A 406 -19.20 -25.03 12.34
CA LYS A 406 -20.50 -25.26 12.99
C LYS A 406 -21.59 -25.30 11.93
N GLY A 407 -22.15 -26.49 11.70
CA GLY A 407 -23.33 -26.69 10.86
C GLY A 407 -24.62 -26.86 11.64
N GLU A 408 -25.76 -26.66 10.97
CA GLU A 408 -27.07 -27.09 11.46
C GLU A 408 -27.17 -28.63 11.34
N GLY A 409 -26.49 -29.35 12.25
CA GLY A 409 -26.45 -30.82 12.31
C GLY A 409 -25.23 -31.36 13.08
N ASP A 410 -25.29 -32.63 13.50
CA ASP A 410 -24.26 -33.32 14.31
C ASP A 410 -22.91 -33.61 13.59
N GLU A 411 -22.80 -33.30 12.29
CA GLU A 411 -21.54 -33.47 11.54
C GLU A 411 -20.63 -32.24 11.71
N CYS A 412 -19.87 -32.24 12.80
CA CYS A 412 -18.80 -31.27 13.04
C CYS A 412 -17.52 -31.74 12.34
N SER A 413 -17.09 -31.07 11.27
CA SER A 413 -15.77 -31.31 10.68
C SER A 413 -14.74 -30.46 11.43
N ASP A 414 -13.96 -31.13 12.28
CA ASP A 414 -12.85 -30.55 13.03
C ASP A 414 -11.52 -30.94 12.35
N PHE A 415 -10.72 -29.94 11.98
CA PHE A 415 -9.37 -30.15 11.43
C PHE A 415 -8.32 -29.67 12.40
N GLN A 416 -7.41 -30.57 12.78
CA GLN A 416 -6.24 -30.21 13.58
C GLN A 416 -5.14 -29.64 12.69
N ILE A 417 -4.70 -28.42 13.00
CA ILE A 417 -3.74 -27.67 12.21
C ILE A 417 -2.56 -27.25 13.09
N PHE A 418 -1.35 -27.50 12.59
CA PHE A 418 -0.10 -27.04 13.16
C PHE A 418 0.46 -25.91 12.30
N SER A 419 0.63 -24.73 12.89
CA SER A 419 1.17 -23.56 12.21
C SER A 419 2.49 -23.11 12.83
N THR A 420 3.46 -22.86 11.97
CA THR A 420 4.73 -22.23 12.35
C THR A 420 4.69 -20.74 12.05
N LEU A 421 5.10 -19.91 13.02
CA LEU A 421 5.19 -18.46 12.86
C LEU A 421 6.34 -17.84 13.68
N SER A 422 6.76 -16.63 13.30
CA SER A 422 7.72 -15.83 14.05
C SER A 422 7.01 -14.94 15.08
N ILE A 423 7.49 -14.92 16.33
CA ILE A 423 7.03 -13.99 17.37
C ILE A 423 7.81 -12.67 17.23
N PRO A 424 7.16 -11.51 17.06
CA PRO A 424 7.89 -10.26 16.85
C PRO A 424 8.67 -9.80 18.09
N ALA A 425 8.08 -9.92 19.28
CA ALA A 425 8.67 -9.55 20.56
C ALA A 425 7.88 -10.19 21.72
N VAL A 426 8.42 -10.13 22.94
CA VAL A 426 7.70 -10.38 24.20
C VAL A 426 7.74 -9.14 25.09
N LYS A 427 6.71 -8.93 25.89
CA LYS A 427 6.60 -7.76 26.78
C LYS A 427 7.27 -7.97 28.13
N ASP A 428 7.33 -9.21 28.59
CA ASP A 428 7.81 -9.59 29.91
C ASP A 428 9.16 -10.30 29.84
N SER A 429 9.98 -10.15 30.89
CA SER A 429 11.28 -10.82 31.00
C SER A 429 11.17 -12.35 31.11
N ASN A 430 9.98 -12.85 31.46
CA ASN A 430 9.70 -14.29 31.54
C ASN A 430 9.23 -14.86 30.20
N GLY A 431 8.98 -14.03 29.20
CA GLY A 431 8.58 -14.47 27.86
C GLY A 431 7.16 -15.03 27.74
N LYS A 432 6.29 -14.82 28.73
CA LYS A 432 4.93 -15.36 28.76
C LYS A 432 3.92 -14.51 27.99
N GLU A 433 4.21 -13.24 27.76
CA GLU A 433 3.33 -12.31 27.07
C GLU A 433 3.89 -11.95 25.68
N PRO A 434 3.56 -12.74 24.64
CA PRO A 434 3.98 -12.43 23.28
C PRO A 434 3.27 -11.16 22.79
N LEU A 435 4.02 -10.33 22.09
CA LEU A 435 3.45 -9.26 21.29
C LEU A 435 2.74 -9.88 20.09
N GLY A 436 1.44 -9.60 19.92
CA GLY A 436 0.63 -10.29 18.93
C GLY A 436 1.08 -10.08 17.48
N CYS A 437 1.42 -8.85 17.11
CA CYS A 437 2.08 -8.54 15.83
C CYS A 437 2.80 -7.19 15.92
N HIS A 438 3.84 -7.02 15.10
CA HIS A 438 4.45 -5.71 14.81
C HIS A 438 4.68 -5.61 13.30
N PHE A 439 3.95 -4.69 12.65
CA PHE A 439 4.10 -4.41 11.22
C PHE A 439 4.74 -3.04 10.99
N ILE A 440 5.53 -2.95 9.92
CA ILE A 440 5.99 -1.68 9.37
C ILE A 440 5.23 -1.47 8.06
N LYS A 441 4.31 -0.51 8.05
CA LYS A 441 3.52 -0.16 6.86
C LYS A 441 4.13 1.04 6.16
N LEU A 442 4.37 0.90 4.87
CA LEU A 442 4.80 1.99 4.00
C LEU A 442 3.60 2.79 3.48
N GLU A 443 3.60 4.08 3.77
CA GLU A 443 2.65 5.05 3.25
C GLU A 443 3.20 5.63 1.94
N ASN A 444 2.54 5.32 0.82
CA ASN A 444 2.97 5.78 -0.51
C ASN A 444 2.54 7.23 -0.77
N LYS A 445 1.47 7.67 -0.11
CA LYS A 445 0.88 9.01 -0.25
C LYS A 445 0.97 9.82 1.05
N PRO A 446 2.16 10.01 1.65
CA PRO A 446 2.28 10.59 2.98
C PRO A 446 1.80 12.04 3.06
N ASP A 447 1.87 12.77 1.94
CA ASP A 447 1.37 14.14 1.79
C ASP A 447 -0.17 14.24 1.76
N CYS A 448 -0.88 13.13 1.60
CA CYS A 448 -2.34 13.07 1.57
C CYS A 448 -2.95 12.50 2.87
N GLY A 449 -2.17 11.76 3.65
CA GLY A 449 -2.60 11.09 4.88
C GLY A 449 -2.11 9.65 4.96
N CYS A 450 -2.67 8.86 5.89
CA CYS A 450 -2.35 7.43 6.03
C CYS A 450 -3.31 6.59 5.18
N GLU A 451 -2.79 5.70 4.35
CA GLU A 451 -3.55 4.74 3.54
C GLU A 451 -4.24 3.69 4.42
N ILE A 452 -5.34 3.11 3.96
CA ILE A 452 -5.91 1.94 4.64
C ILE A 452 -4.93 0.75 4.58
N MET A 453 -5.01 -0.16 5.53
CA MET A 453 -4.28 -1.43 5.44
C MET A 453 -4.85 -2.27 4.31
N SER A 454 -3.97 -2.92 3.56
CA SER A 454 -4.33 -3.90 2.52
C SER A 454 -5.08 -5.09 3.14
N LYS A 455 -5.83 -5.83 2.32
CA LYS A 455 -6.50 -7.06 2.75
C LYS A 455 -5.51 -8.08 3.32
N TYR A 456 -4.33 -8.20 2.72
CA TYR A 456 -3.27 -9.07 3.20
C TYR A 456 -2.74 -8.65 4.57
N GLU A 457 -2.43 -7.36 4.77
CA GLU A 457 -1.92 -6.86 6.05
C GLU A 457 -2.94 -7.07 7.19
N LEU A 458 -4.23 -6.83 6.92
CA LEU A 458 -5.30 -7.03 7.90
C LEU A 458 -5.48 -8.51 8.28
N ILE A 459 -5.53 -9.40 7.28
CA ILE A 459 -5.65 -10.85 7.53
C ILE A 459 -4.40 -11.36 8.27
N SER A 460 -3.20 -10.92 7.86
CA SER A 460 -1.96 -11.28 8.54
C SER A 460 -1.94 -10.85 10.00
N ALA A 461 -2.40 -9.63 10.30
CA ALA A 461 -2.49 -9.15 11.66
C ALA A 461 -3.51 -9.94 12.49
N TRP A 462 -4.68 -10.21 11.89
CA TRP A 462 -5.75 -10.94 12.57
C TRP A 462 -5.34 -12.36 12.90
N VAL A 463 -4.74 -13.08 11.95
CA VAL A 463 -4.30 -14.47 12.15
C VAL A 463 -3.20 -14.54 13.21
N GLN A 464 -2.22 -13.64 13.18
CA GLN A 464 -1.17 -13.62 14.20
C GLN A 464 -1.74 -13.35 15.60
N LEU A 465 -2.65 -12.37 15.76
CA LEU A 465 -3.29 -12.08 17.04
C LEU A 465 -4.11 -13.26 17.56
N LYS A 466 -4.85 -13.95 16.69
CA LYS A 466 -5.61 -15.16 17.06
C LYS A 466 -4.71 -16.31 17.48
N LEU A 467 -3.69 -16.64 16.68
CA LEU A 467 -2.79 -17.76 16.94
C LEU A 467 -1.88 -17.55 18.16
N LEU A 468 -1.48 -16.31 18.44
CA LEU A 468 -0.69 -15.99 19.64
C LEU A 468 -1.55 -15.66 20.87
N ARG A 469 -2.89 -15.72 20.74
CA ARG A 469 -3.85 -15.35 21.80
C ARG A 469 -3.55 -13.98 22.43
N ALA A 470 -3.06 -13.05 21.63
CA ALA A 470 -2.68 -11.72 22.07
C ALA A 470 -3.82 -10.72 21.87
N GLU A 471 -4.03 -9.83 22.85
CA GLU A 471 -5.12 -8.85 22.80
C GLU A 471 -4.84 -7.68 21.83
N MET A 472 -3.57 -7.35 21.65
CA MET A 472 -3.13 -6.15 20.93
C MET A 472 -1.89 -6.41 20.07
N GLY A 473 -1.94 -5.89 18.86
CA GLY A 473 -0.83 -5.79 17.92
C GLY A 473 -0.50 -4.34 17.60
N HIS A 474 0.59 -4.11 16.88
CA HIS A 474 1.10 -2.77 16.57
C HIS A 474 1.46 -2.65 15.09
N CYS A 475 1.20 -1.47 14.53
CA CYS A 475 1.56 -1.10 13.17
C CYS A 475 2.25 0.26 13.16
N THR A 476 3.55 0.26 12.92
CA THR A 476 4.34 1.47 12.69
C THR A 476 4.19 1.90 11.24
N ARG A 477 3.54 3.02 11.00
CA ARG A 477 3.36 3.60 9.67
C ARG A 477 4.49 4.57 9.38
N ILE A 478 5.17 4.38 8.25
CA ILE A 478 6.33 5.17 7.85
C ILE A 478 6.12 5.72 6.43
N SER A 479 6.66 6.90 6.16
CA SER A 479 6.60 7.51 4.84
C SER A 479 7.53 6.80 3.85
N LEU A 480 7.03 6.43 2.66
CA LEU A 480 7.86 5.85 1.60
C LEU A 480 8.97 6.81 1.12
N ARG A 481 8.74 8.12 1.21
CA ARG A 481 9.64 9.15 0.70
C ARG A 481 10.94 9.24 1.50
N ASP A 482 10.82 9.22 2.83
CA ASP A 482 11.90 9.55 3.76
C ASP A 482 12.07 8.57 4.93
N PHE A 483 11.20 7.58 5.06
CA PHE A 483 11.12 6.60 6.16
C PHE A 483 10.89 7.26 7.52
N GLU A 484 10.42 8.50 7.55
CA GLU A 484 10.02 9.14 8.79
C GLU A 484 8.73 8.46 9.32
N PRO A 485 8.66 8.17 10.63
CA PRO A 485 7.47 7.59 11.22
C PRO A 485 6.34 8.62 11.20
N MET A 486 5.15 8.15 10.82
CA MET A 486 3.96 8.97 10.65
C MET A 486 2.92 8.73 11.73
N LEU A 487 2.77 7.48 12.17
CA LEU A 487 1.79 7.06 13.16
C LEU A 487 2.14 5.67 13.71
N GLU A 488 2.00 5.48 15.01
CA GLU A 488 1.98 4.15 15.64
C GLU A 488 0.52 3.76 15.91
N GLU A 489 0.01 2.74 15.22
CA GLU A 489 -1.38 2.28 15.32
C GLU A 489 -1.47 0.99 16.16
N LYS A 490 -2.38 0.97 17.13
CA LYS A 490 -2.73 -0.22 17.90
C LYS A 490 -3.82 -1.01 17.18
N LEU A 491 -3.59 -2.30 16.99
CA LEU A 491 -4.48 -3.23 16.31
C LEU A 491 -5.12 -4.18 17.32
N THR A 492 -6.44 -4.33 17.28
CA THR A 492 -7.17 -5.33 18.07
C THR A 492 -7.96 -6.22 17.12
N LEU A 493 -8.36 -7.41 17.57
CA LEU A 493 -9.14 -8.32 16.74
C LEU A 493 -10.45 -7.68 16.26
N MET A 494 -11.15 -6.95 17.15
CA MET A 494 -12.38 -6.23 16.79
C MET A 494 -12.11 -5.13 15.76
N SER A 495 -11.04 -4.34 15.92
CA SER A 495 -10.76 -3.26 14.96
C SER A 495 -10.37 -3.81 13.59
N LEU A 496 -9.65 -4.94 13.54
CA LEU A 496 -9.27 -5.61 12.31
C LEU A 496 -10.47 -6.23 11.58
N GLU A 497 -11.38 -6.88 12.30
CA GLU A 497 -12.62 -7.44 11.74
C GLU A 497 -13.51 -6.34 11.15
N GLN A 498 -13.64 -5.21 11.87
CA GLN A 498 -14.38 -4.06 11.39
C GLN A 498 -13.75 -3.48 10.12
N GLN A 499 -12.42 -3.30 10.09
CA GLN A 499 -11.73 -2.79 8.89
C GLN A 499 -11.82 -3.75 7.70
N LEU A 500 -11.74 -5.07 7.92
CA LEU A 500 -11.93 -6.08 6.87
C LEU A 500 -13.34 -6.03 6.28
N HIS A 501 -14.34 -5.84 7.13
CA HIS A 501 -15.73 -5.70 6.69
C HIS A 501 -15.93 -4.39 5.93
N ASP A 502 -15.52 -3.25 6.50
CA ASP A 502 -15.79 -1.92 5.95
C ASP A 502 -15.05 -1.67 4.63
N TYR A 503 -13.81 -2.12 4.51
CA TYR A 503 -12.97 -1.82 3.33
C TYR A 503 -13.02 -2.90 2.26
N TYR A 504 -13.15 -4.18 2.65
CA TYR A 504 -13.03 -5.31 1.73
C TYR A 504 -14.24 -6.23 1.73
N ASN A 505 -15.31 -5.91 2.46
CA ASN A 505 -16.50 -6.75 2.63
C ASN A 505 -16.14 -8.21 2.94
N THR A 506 -15.09 -8.42 3.74
CA THR A 506 -14.55 -9.74 4.05
C THR A 506 -14.90 -10.11 5.49
N SER A 507 -15.58 -11.23 5.65
CA SER A 507 -15.89 -11.84 6.96
C SER A 507 -14.89 -12.96 7.23
N MET A 508 -14.17 -12.89 8.36
CA MET A 508 -13.22 -13.94 8.75
C MET A 508 -13.88 -15.31 8.94
N PRO A 509 -15.03 -15.44 9.63
CA PRO A 509 -15.74 -16.72 9.73
C PRO A 509 -16.11 -17.34 8.37
N GLN A 510 -16.50 -16.52 7.38
CA GLN A 510 -16.79 -17.01 6.04
C GLN A 510 -15.52 -17.46 5.32
N LEU A 511 -14.46 -16.67 5.44
CA LEU A 511 -13.17 -16.99 4.83
C LEU A 511 -12.58 -18.30 5.39
N LEU A 512 -12.75 -18.56 6.70
CA LEU A 512 -12.36 -19.80 7.35
C LEU A 512 -13.26 -20.99 6.95
N SER A 513 -14.55 -20.76 6.74
CA SER A 513 -15.47 -21.78 6.21
C SER A 513 -15.04 -22.22 4.82
N ASN A 514 -14.68 -21.25 3.96
CA ASN A 514 -14.14 -21.51 2.65
C ASN A 514 -12.80 -22.28 2.69
N LEU A 515 -11.95 -21.99 3.68
CA LEU A 515 -10.72 -22.77 3.93
C LEU A 515 -11.06 -24.21 4.34
N CYS A 516 -12.04 -24.41 5.23
CA CYS A 516 -12.48 -25.75 5.65
C CYS A 516 -12.93 -26.59 4.45
N GLU A 517 -13.75 -26.03 3.56
CA GLU A 517 -14.19 -26.70 2.34
C GLU A 517 -13.02 -26.97 1.37
N PHE A 518 -12.07 -26.04 1.25
CA PHE A 518 -10.85 -26.27 0.47
C PHE A 518 -10.02 -27.44 1.04
N LEU A 519 -9.87 -27.54 2.35
CA LEU A 519 -9.13 -28.64 3.00
C LEU A 519 -9.85 -29.99 2.84
N LYS A 520 -11.18 -30.02 2.89
CA LYS A 520 -11.98 -31.22 2.56
C LYS A 520 -11.72 -31.70 1.13
N LEU A 521 -11.66 -30.77 0.17
CA LEU A 521 -11.33 -31.11 -1.21
C LEU A 521 -9.90 -31.64 -1.34
N LEU A 522 -8.95 -31.04 -0.62
CA LEU A 522 -7.57 -31.51 -0.63
C LEU A 522 -7.42 -32.92 -0.05
N ASP A 523 -8.24 -33.29 0.94
CA ASP A 523 -8.27 -34.64 1.52
C ASP A 523 -8.64 -35.74 0.49
N THR A 524 -9.40 -35.39 -0.55
CA THR A 524 -9.74 -36.34 -1.63
C THR A 524 -8.60 -36.59 -2.61
N VAL A 525 -7.53 -35.77 -2.58
CA VAL A 525 -6.39 -35.90 -3.47
C VAL A 525 -5.50 -37.08 -3.04
N PRO A 526 -5.01 -37.92 -3.97
CA PRO A 526 -4.14 -39.04 -3.63
C PRO A 526 -2.81 -38.60 -3.02
N ALA A 527 -2.20 -39.44 -2.19
CA ALA A 527 -0.88 -39.19 -1.62
C ALA A 527 0.18 -38.94 -2.71
N GLY A 528 1.10 -38.00 -2.46
CA GLY A 528 2.14 -37.59 -3.39
C GLY A 528 2.69 -36.20 -3.11
N ASP A 529 3.73 -35.83 -3.85
CA ASP A 529 4.34 -34.50 -3.82
C ASP A 529 3.79 -33.64 -4.97
N TYR A 530 3.30 -32.46 -4.61
CA TYR A 530 2.62 -31.56 -5.52
C TYR A 530 3.20 -30.13 -5.46
N LEU A 531 3.04 -29.42 -6.56
CA LEU A 531 3.25 -27.97 -6.64
C LEU A 531 1.88 -27.30 -6.79
N LEU A 532 1.45 -26.55 -5.76
CA LEU A 532 0.23 -25.76 -5.82
C LEU A 532 0.52 -24.41 -6.45
N ARG A 533 -0.20 -24.07 -7.52
CA ARG A 533 0.03 -22.86 -8.32
C ARG A 533 -1.25 -22.06 -8.55
N TYR A 534 -1.17 -20.77 -8.29
CA TYR A 534 -2.14 -19.79 -8.77
C TYR A 534 -1.71 -19.23 -10.14
N SER A 535 -2.65 -19.16 -11.08
CA SER A 535 -2.43 -18.56 -12.39
C SER A 535 -3.47 -17.46 -12.65
N PRO A 536 -3.05 -16.24 -13.03
CA PRO A 536 -3.98 -15.18 -13.42
C PRO A 536 -4.88 -15.55 -14.61
N LYS A 537 -4.50 -16.56 -15.42
CA LYS A 537 -5.31 -17.08 -16.52
C LYS A 537 -6.54 -17.85 -16.02
N TYR A 538 -6.42 -18.54 -14.88
CA TYR A 538 -7.47 -19.34 -14.28
C TYR A 538 -7.82 -18.78 -12.90
N LYS A 539 -8.43 -17.59 -12.89
CA LYS A 539 -8.66 -16.81 -11.66
C LYS A 539 -9.50 -17.52 -10.60
N ASP A 540 -10.25 -18.56 -10.97
CA ASP A 540 -11.15 -19.28 -10.06
C ASP A 540 -10.55 -20.57 -9.50
N LYS A 541 -9.35 -20.96 -9.94
CA LYS A 541 -8.75 -22.26 -9.60
C LYS A 541 -7.29 -22.15 -9.11
N PHE A 542 -6.92 -23.05 -8.22
CA PHE A 542 -5.55 -23.46 -7.97
C PHE A 542 -5.22 -24.67 -8.84
N LEU A 543 -4.07 -24.64 -9.49
CA LEU A 543 -3.55 -25.75 -10.29
C LEU A 543 -2.64 -26.59 -9.41
N LEU A 544 -3.03 -27.83 -9.17
CA LEU A 544 -2.19 -28.82 -8.50
C LEU A 544 -1.36 -29.52 -9.57
N CYS A 545 -0.04 -29.39 -9.49
CA CYS A 545 0.89 -29.91 -10.49
C CYS A 545 1.73 -31.06 -9.93
N ILE A 546 1.96 -32.10 -10.75
CA ILE A 546 2.80 -33.27 -10.43
C ILE A 546 4.03 -33.30 -11.32
N VAL A 547 5.09 -33.97 -10.86
CA VAL A 547 6.29 -34.23 -11.66
C VAL A 547 5.97 -35.22 -12.79
N THR A 548 6.42 -34.92 -14.00
CA THR A 548 6.33 -35.78 -15.18
C THR A 548 7.71 -36.02 -15.79
N LYS A 549 7.93 -37.23 -16.31
CA LYS A 549 9.16 -37.62 -17.02
C LYS A 549 9.15 -37.19 -18.49
N GLU A 550 7.96 -36.97 -19.07
CA GLU A 550 7.79 -36.61 -20.47
C GLU A 550 7.33 -35.15 -20.58
N ALA A 551 8.13 -34.33 -21.25
CA ALA A 551 7.82 -32.93 -21.48
C ALA A 551 6.67 -32.79 -22.49
N THR A 552 5.47 -32.54 -21.99
CA THR A 552 4.30 -32.23 -22.81
C THR A 552 4.20 -30.71 -23.06
N PRO A 553 3.45 -30.24 -24.07
CA PRO A 553 3.23 -28.80 -24.31
C PRO A 553 2.57 -28.07 -23.13
N GLN A 554 1.95 -28.81 -22.21
CA GLN A 554 1.30 -28.28 -21.00
C GLN A 554 2.21 -28.38 -19.76
N SER A 555 3.41 -28.94 -19.90
CA SER A 555 4.40 -29.03 -18.84
C SER A 555 5.31 -27.79 -18.80
N PHE A 556 5.84 -27.49 -17.63
CA PHE A 556 6.84 -26.44 -17.45
C PHE A 556 7.97 -26.94 -16.55
N GLN A 557 9.18 -26.47 -16.78
CA GLN A 557 10.32 -26.76 -15.93
C GLN A 557 10.35 -25.81 -14.73
N LEU A 558 10.66 -26.35 -13.54
CA LEU A 558 10.71 -25.55 -12.31
C LEU A 558 11.75 -24.44 -12.38
N HIS A 559 12.98 -24.75 -12.81
CA HIS A 559 14.05 -23.73 -12.83
C HIS A 559 13.76 -22.65 -13.86
N GLN A 560 13.13 -23.00 -14.98
CA GLN A 560 12.66 -22.04 -15.97
C GLN A 560 11.57 -21.13 -15.36
N LEU A 561 10.58 -21.69 -14.65
CA LEU A 561 9.53 -20.91 -13.99
C LEU A 561 10.08 -19.89 -12.96
N LEU A 562 11.18 -20.24 -12.29
CA LEU A 562 11.84 -19.37 -11.31
C LEU A 562 12.74 -18.29 -11.94
N THR A 563 13.22 -18.51 -13.18
CA THR A 563 14.20 -17.61 -13.85
C THR A 563 13.63 -16.82 -15.02
N GLU A 564 12.47 -17.19 -15.53
CA GLU A 564 11.85 -16.60 -16.73
C GLU A 564 11.58 -15.10 -16.59
N SER A 565 11.23 -14.62 -15.40
CA SER A 565 10.95 -13.21 -15.15
C SER A 565 11.72 -12.69 -13.95
N THR A 566 12.55 -11.67 -14.18
CA THR A 566 13.17 -10.90 -13.10
C THR A 566 12.12 -10.05 -12.38
N PRO A 567 12.18 -9.92 -11.04
CA PRO A 567 11.21 -9.13 -10.30
C PRO A 567 11.11 -7.68 -10.80
N SER A 568 9.89 -7.20 -11.06
CA SER A 568 9.66 -5.82 -11.51
C SER A 568 8.39 -5.22 -10.94
N ASP A 569 8.39 -3.89 -10.82
CA ASP A 569 7.24 -3.06 -10.44
C ASP A 569 6.38 -2.64 -11.64
N GLN A 570 6.74 -3.03 -12.87
CA GLN A 570 6.02 -2.62 -14.08
C GLN A 570 4.55 -3.07 -14.05
N ALA A 571 4.29 -4.31 -13.62
CA ALA A 571 2.93 -4.82 -13.47
C ALA A 571 2.13 -4.02 -12.43
N PHE A 572 2.79 -3.57 -11.36
CA PHE A 572 2.18 -2.76 -10.30
C PHE A 572 1.86 -1.33 -10.77
N LEU A 573 2.78 -0.73 -11.53
CA LEU A 573 2.61 0.61 -12.08
C LEU A 573 1.59 0.66 -13.22
N THR A 574 1.40 -0.43 -13.97
CA THR A 574 0.42 -0.50 -15.05
C THR A 574 -0.99 -0.88 -14.59
N GLN A 575 -1.12 -1.65 -13.51
CA GLN A 575 -2.43 -1.99 -12.96
C GLN A 575 -3.02 -0.86 -12.10
N SER A 576 -4.35 -0.81 -12.02
CA SER A 576 -5.10 0.13 -11.17
C SER A 576 -5.09 -0.30 -9.70
N SER A 577 -3.89 -0.46 -9.13
CA SER A 577 -3.71 -0.74 -7.70
C SER A 577 -3.79 0.57 -6.91
N TYR A 578 -4.94 0.85 -6.27
CA TYR A 578 -5.15 2.06 -5.46
C TYR A 578 -5.57 1.70 -4.03
N LEU A 579 -4.85 2.23 -3.05
CA LEU A 579 -5.29 2.23 -1.65
C LEU A 579 -5.85 3.61 -1.26
N PRO A 580 -7.12 3.69 -0.80
CA PRO A 580 -7.70 4.91 -0.25
C PRO A 580 -6.97 5.40 1.01
N ILE A 581 -7.06 6.71 1.28
CA ILE A 581 -6.66 7.27 2.58
C ILE A 581 -7.68 6.88 3.65
N SER A 582 -7.23 6.55 4.86
CA SER A 582 -8.12 6.27 5.97
C SER A 582 -8.83 7.55 6.44
N PRO A 583 -10.16 7.53 6.60
CA PRO A 583 -10.91 8.66 7.13
C PRO A 583 -10.80 8.78 8.66
N THR A 584 -10.26 7.78 9.35
CA THR A 584 -10.21 7.71 10.82
C THR A 584 -8.81 7.91 11.40
N LEU A 585 -7.77 7.85 10.58
CA LEU A 585 -6.39 7.92 11.05
C LEU A 585 -5.79 9.33 10.88
N CYS A 586 -5.52 9.99 12.01
CA CYS A 586 -4.72 11.21 12.04
C CYS A 586 -3.24 10.83 12.18
N GLY A 587 -2.49 10.84 11.07
CA GLY A 587 -1.02 10.82 11.09
C GLY A 587 -0.39 12.20 11.27
N HIS A 588 0.94 12.26 11.28
CA HIS A 588 1.74 13.47 11.49
C HIS A 588 1.30 14.69 10.65
N LEU A 589 1.01 14.51 9.35
CA LEU A 589 0.46 15.55 8.46
C LEU A 589 -0.77 16.26 9.06
N HIS A 590 -1.70 15.49 9.61
CA HIS A 590 -2.97 16.01 10.13
C HIS A 590 -2.74 16.82 11.40
N GLU A 591 -1.83 16.37 12.28
CA GLU A 591 -1.45 17.12 13.47
C GLU A 591 -0.72 18.42 13.13
N GLU A 592 0.23 18.38 12.19
CA GLU A 592 1.00 19.57 11.77
C GLU A 592 0.13 20.61 11.05
N LEU A 593 -0.68 20.17 10.08
CA LEU A 593 -1.51 21.07 9.28
C LEU A 593 -2.85 21.40 9.94
N GLN A 594 -3.20 20.71 11.04
CA GLN A 594 -4.51 20.78 11.70
C GLN A 594 -5.65 20.52 10.69
N LEU A 595 -5.45 19.47 9.87
CA LEU A 595 -6.33 19.08 8.79
C LEU A 595 -7.02 17.77 9.16
N LEU A 596 -8.34 17.70 8.99
CA LEU A 596 -9.08 16.46 9.21
C LEU A 596 -8.75 15.45 8.08
N PRO A 597 -8.58 14.14 8.38
CA PRO A 597 -8.39 13.13 7.33
C PRO A 597 -9.53 13.17 6.30
N CYS A 598 -9.16 13.00 5.03
CA CYS A 598 -10.09 13.05 3.91
C CYS A 598 -10.94 14.35 3.85
N ALA A 599 -10.40 15.48 4.31
CA ALA A 599 -11.02 16.80 4.16
C ALA A 599 -10.11 17.76 3.40
N PHE A 600 -10.71 18.76 2.73
CA PHE A 600 -9.98 19.89 2.19
C PHE A 600 -9.64 20.88 3.31
N THR A 601 -8.84 21.90 3.02
CA THR A 601 -8.49 22.93 3.99
C THR A 601 -9.71 23.80 4.31
N ALA A 602 -9.89 24.19 5.57
CA ALA A 602 -10.89 25.20 5.92
C ALA A 602 -10.50 26.57 5.36
N LYS A 603 -11.48 27.39 4.97
CA LYS A 603 -11.22 28.78 4.55
C LYS A 603 -10.62 29.60 5.70
N ALA A 604 -9.62 30.44 5.40
CA ALA A 604 -8.97 31.35 6.35
C ALA A 604 -9.96 32.23 7.13
N ASN A 605 -11.08 32.61 6.50
CA ASN A 605 -12.10 33.48 7.12
C ASN A 605 -13.12 32.73 8.00
N GLY A 606 -12.94 31.42 8.24
CA GLY A 606 -13.79 30.60 9.12
C GLY A 606 -15.25 30.41 8.67
N ARG A 607 -15.65 30.92 7.50
CA ARG A 607 -17.01 30.78 6.97
C ARG A 607 -17.14 29.44 6.23
N SER A 608 -18.08 28.60 6.66
CA SER A 608 -18.43 27.36 5.95
C SER A 608 -18.95 27.65 4.54
N VAL A 609 -18.59 26.80 3.57
CA VAL A 609 -19.16 26.86 2.22
C VAL A 609 -20.63 26.44 2.30
N GLN A 610 -21.54 27.40 2.41
CA GLN A 610 -22.94 27.14 2.12
C GLN A 610 -23.03 26.85 0.62
N ARG A 611 -23.31 25.59 0.25
CA ARG A 611 -23.78 25.29 -1.10
C ARG A 611 -25.07 26.08 -1.31
N ARG A 612 -24.99 27.23 -1.97
CA ARG A 612 -26.13 27.71 -2.74
C ARG A 612 -26.50 26.53 -3.64
N LYS A 613 -27.77 26.13 -3.68
CA LYS A 613 -28.28 25.23 -4.72
C LYS A 613 -28.07 25.93 -6.06
N VAL A 614 -26.87 25.81 -6.59
CA VAL A 614 -26.54 26.21 -7.95
C VAL A 614 -26.99 25.01 -8.78
N VAL A 615 -28.16 25.15 -9.40
CA VAL A 615 -28.45 24.41 -10.63
C VAL A 615 -27.24 24.65 -11.53
N ALA A 616 -26.50 23.59 -11.85
CA ALA A 616 -25.33 23.67 -12.69
C ALA A 616 -25.74 24.32 -14.02
N THR A 617 -25.41 25.60 -14.18
CA THR A 617 -25.26 26.18 -15.50
C THR A 617 -23.87 25.78 -15.93
N ILE A 618 -23.81 24.85 -16.89
CA ILE A 618 -22.61 24.49 -17.62
C ILE A 618 -21.98 25.81 -18.13
N PRO A 619 -20.74 26.15 -17.75
CA PRO A 619 -20.02 27.21 -18.43
C PRO A 619 -19.32 26.60 -19.64
N GLU A 620 -19.84 26.88 -20.84
CA GLU A 620 -19.03 26.86 -22.06
C GLU A 620 -18.27 28.20 -22.20
N PRO A 621 -17.11 28.18 -22.88
CA PRO A 621 -15.95 28.98 -22.51
C PRO A 621 -16.06 30.44 -22.93
N SER A 622 -15.49 31.29 -22.09
CA SER A 622 -15.17 32.67 -22.45
C SER A 622 -14.01 32.69 -23.44
N ARG A 623 -14.10 33.54 -24.47
CA ARG A 623 -12.98 34.39 -24.90
C ARG A 623 -13.46 35.58 -25.73
N GLN A 624 -13.27 36.72 -25.07
CA GLN A 624 -13.11 38.12 -25.47
C GLN A 624 -13.11 38.52 -26.98
N ALA A 625 -14.04 39.45 -27.27
CA ALA A 625 -13.99 40.75 -27.97
C ALA A 625 -12.95 41.07 -29.08
N PRO A 626 -13.35 41.95 -30.04
CA PRO A 626 -12.47 42.98 -30.57
C PRO A 626 -12.96 44.40 -30.26
N VAL A 627 -11.99 45.29 -30.08
CA VAL A 627 -12.11 46.68 -29.59
C VAL A 627 -12.35 47.68 -30.73
N ARG A 628 -13.23 48.68 -30.46
CA ARG A 628 -13.38 50.06 -31.03
C ARG A 628 -13.49 50.20 -32.57
N ARG A 629 -14.32 51.06 -33.16
CA ARG A 629 -15.10 52.26 -32.79
C ARG A 629 -16.13 52.45 -33.91
N GLN A 630 -17.37 52.84 -33.62
CA GLN A 630 -18.15 53.88 -34.32
C GLN A 630 -19.56 54.01 -33.71
N PRO A 631 -20.12 55.24 -33.64
CA PRO A 631 -21.34 55.50 -32.89
C PRO A 631 -22.56 55.10 -33.74
N LEU A 632 -23.15 53.93 -33.48
CA LEU A 632 -24.35 53.52 -34.20
C LEU A 632 -25.63 53.96 -33.48
N LYS A 633 -26.44 54.73 -34.23
CA LYS A 633 -27.80 55.16 -33.93
C LYS A 633 -28.60 54.07 -33.22
N LYS A 634 -29.32 54.46 -32.15
CA LYS A 634 -30.32 53.59 -31.49
C LYS A 634 -31.45 53.30 -32.49
N TRP A 635 -31.62 52.02 -32.83
CA TRP A 635 -32.75 51.54 -33.63
C TRP A 635 -33.99 51.46 -32.74
N SER A 636 -35.15 51.88 -33.25
CA SER A 636 -36.41 51.80 -32.52
C SER A 636 -36.88 50.35 -32.39
N GLU A 637 -37.70 50.06 -31.37
CA GLU A 637 -38.27 48.72 -31.12
C GLU A 637 -38.99 48.14 -32.34
N THR A 638 -39.61 48.98 -33.17
CA THR A 638 -40.24 48.59 -34.43
C THR A 638 -39.24 48.01 -35.44
N GLN A 639 -38.05 48.59 -35.57
CA GLN A 639 -37.00 48.10 -36.47
C GLN A 639 -36.36 46.80 -35.96
N THR A 640 -36.22 46.66 -34.64
CA THR A 640 -35.72 45.43 -34.00
C THR A 640 -36.70 44.27 -34.19
N ARG A 641 -38.02 44.54 -34.22
CA ARG A 641 -39.06 43.51 -34.44
C ARG A 641 -39.11 43.05 -35.90
N GLU A 642 -38.92 43.95 -36.86
CA GLU A 642 -38.80 43.60 -38.28
C GLU A 642 -37.53 42.82 -38.61
N PHE A 643 -36.39 43.18 -38.01
CA PHE A 643 -35.15 42.43 -38.15
C PHE A 643 -35.29 41.00 -37.61
N ARG A 644 -35.90 40.83 -36.43
CA ARG A 644 -36.19 39.50 -35.87
C ARG A 644 -37.15 38.68 -36.73
N ARG A 645 -38.14 39.30 -37.39
CA ARG A 645 -39.01 38.62 -38.35
C ARG A 645 -38.24 38.16 -39.59
N ARG A 646 -37.34 38.98 -40.14
CA ARG A 646 -36.47 38.60 -41.26
C ARG A 646 -35.53 37.46 -40.90
N CYS A 647 -34.87 37.50 -39.74
CA CYS A 647 -34.02 36.40 -39.29
C CYS A 647 -34.78 35.09 -39.07
N LYS A 648 -36.00 35.13 -38.53
CA LYS A 648 -36.84 33.93 -38.41
C LYS A 648 -37.27 33.37 -39.77
N ALA A 649 -37.56 34.23 -40.75
CA ALA A 649 -37.88 33.80 -42.12
C ALA A 649 -36.67 33.14 -42.80
N ASP A 650 -35.48 33.73 -42.67
CA ASP A 650 -34.25 33.19 -43.23
C ASP A 650 -33.81 31.87 -42.56
N GLN A 651 -34.00 31.76 -41.24
CA GLN A 651 -33.75 30.51 -40.52
C GLN A 651 -34.69 29.39 -40.98
N LYS A 652 -35.97 29.72 -41.23
CA LYS A 652 -36.95 28.76 -41.78
C LYS A 652 -36.61 28.36 -43.23
N LYS A 653 -36.04 29.28 -44.02
CA LYS A 653 -35.56 29.02 -45.39
C LYS A 653 -34.34 28.09 -45.39
N ARG A 654 -33.37 28.32 -44.49
CA ARG A 654 -32.18 27.46 -44.32
C ARG A 654 -32.53 26.08 -43.77
N ALA A 655 -33.49 25.96 -42.86
CA ALA A 655 -33.97 24.67 -42.37
C ALA A 655 -34.63 23.83 -43.47
N ARG A 656 -35.39 24.47 -44.37
CA ARG A 656 -35.95 23.79 -45.56
C ARG A 656 -34.86 23.35 -46.53
N ALA A 657 -33.86 24.19 -46.79
CA ALA A 657 -32.72 23.83 -47.64
C ALA A 657 -31.92 22.63 -47.08
N ARG A 658 -31.72 22.57 -45.76
CA ARG A 658 -31.06 21.41 -45.10
C ARG A 658 -31.87 20.12 -45.21
N LYS A 659 -33.21 20.19 -45.11
CA LYS A 659 -34.06 19.01 -45.34
C LYS A 659 -34.01 18.51 -46.78
N VAL A 660 -33.95 19.43 -47.76
CA VAL A 660 -33.81 19.05 -49.18
C VAL A 660 -32.42 18.47 -49.46
N ALA A 661 -31.37 19.01 -48.85
CA ALA A 661 -30.01 18.47 -48.97
C ALA A 661 -29.89 17.06 -48.36
N ALA A 662 -30.46 16.86 -47.16
CA ALA A 662 -30.48 15.54 -46.51
C ALA A 662 -31.26 14.50 -47.32
N ALA A 663 -32.40 14.87 -47.92
CA ALA A 663 -33.16 13.97 -48.79
C ALA A 663 -32.41 13.62 -50.09
N ASN A 664 -31.58 14.52 -50.60
CA ASN A 664 -30.72 14.24 -51.75
C ASN A 664 -29.52 13.34 -51.38
N GLU A 665 -28.94 13.51 -50.19
CA GLU A 665 -27.89 12.59 -49.69
C GLU A 665 -28.45 11.18 -49.47
N GLU A 666 -29.64 11.05 -48.89
CA GLU A 666 -30.31 9.76 -48.68
C GLU A 666 -30.61 9.07 -50.03
N LYS A 667 -30.97 9.84 -51.06
CA LYS A 667 -31.17 9.33 -52.42
C LYS A 667 -29.88 8.87 -53.08
N ILE A 668 -28.77 9.58 -52.86
CA ILE A 668 -27.43 9.21 -53.36
C ILE A 668 -26.90 7.95 -52.65
N GLU A 669 -27.19 7.77 -51.35
CA GLU A 669 -26.86 6.54 -50.63
C GLU A 669 -27.71 5.35 -51.08
N LEU A 670 -29.01 5.54 -51.32
CA LEU A 670 -29.88 4.50 -51.89
C LEU A 670 -29.44 4.08 -53.30
N ASP A 671 -29.05 5.03 -54.16
CA ASP A 671 -28.54 4.70 -55.49
C ASP A 671 -27.20 3.94 -55.43
N LYS A 672 -26.33 4.20 -54.44
CA LYS A 672 -25.09 3.43 -54.21
C LYS A 672 -25.37 1.99 -53.79
N ILE A 673 -26.39 1.77 -52.97
CA ILE A 673 -26.78 0.42 -52.50
C ILE A 673 -27.39 -0.39 -53.64
N MET A 674 -28.13 0.25 -54.55
CA MET A 674 -28.77 -0.41 -55.71
C MET A 674 -27.81 -0.73 -56.87
N THR A 675 -26.55 -0.31 -56.81
CA THR A 675 -25.50 -0.59 -57.81
C THR A 675 -24.44 -1.62 -57.35
N LEU A 676 -24.65 -2.27 -56.20
CA LEU A 676 -24.01 -3.54 -55.83
C LEU A 676 -24.97 -4.69 -56.13
#